data_AF-A0A1Q8FWA9-F1
#
_entry.id   AF-A0A1Q8FWA9-F1
#
_cell.length_a   1.000
_cell.length_b   1.000
_cell.length_c   1.000
_cell.angle_alpha   90.00
_cell.angle_beta   90.00
_cell.angle_gamma   90.00
#
_symmetry.space_group_name_H-M   'P 1'
#
loop_
_entity.id
_entity.type
_entity.pdbx_description
1 polymer ?
#
loop_
_entity_poly.entity_id
_entity_poly.type
_entity_poly.pdbx_seq_one_letter_code
_entity_poly.pdbx_strand_id
1 'polypeptide(L)'
;MTYVGSAEVGNGNTYRVDYLWVHSPYEPERLGQCVQQIVRPARGLEYLLGDWVAVDIPHQTWNADCNRDAAGTVQDGLAPWENIGDVSLHDEQRVNRNPTPGAGLFAGRPSQAPLSVVADKPVLDATGEALTIADGERVVDGYELFESATVDADGRLNITLDGFLELEDGLTLEGGEVYLDGILLAEAMTLNGGRFTVAEEGLYFDYSADYEGGITLNSGELVILGGLLTDWLMQTDGSTYVGPDGVYFDWEGAVINGGALQIAGIFDTDTLLQTGGSTWVEPGGLLYVASGETFLMNSDIRVDGLLDTVDLYLSNTDLSGSGAIFAGGNTVMFGGSIRPGRLDGVGGEALYLESDLFLRDGVIEVDLSAEGIDTLMVYGSADIDAEIRLNLDPNYQPLRGSRFTVVETAFGVASNNSSLTAPSPSPVLSYVLGVTDSAIGVELQAAPYASFAGSDQQRAVATALDAALSGGASDAGLQELAHALDYRPDLASLQDALQSASPSDTFAMDRLGFGISRAMADLVSQRGSLARDAAGAGEAGVALSERATAYFDLRQQWGSTRLPNDRFDIQERHGALGIDFRLSQHGMVGAAFSFSDYGAGRDGSHVQGEAVTLLGYVSLAKDSWYGQAYAANSWLDFDLSRRLVVRDAIDVAQAGVEADQFSAGFEIGAAMDLGAVSVGPVFQVQHGRARFDSYTEQGSGAFDAHLAGRDADETLVGLGGRVDGRHATALGVLELQSELGWYQDMSAGNALAYADLEGAPSAQFQVPNTSHDDGFAALDLGVSLKPNALTVIAVSLNADFGRGSDPRHGAQLSISRRF
;
A
#
# COMPACT_ATOMS: atom_id res chain seq x y z
N MET A 1 -44.79 -12.87 -0.15
CA MET A 1 -45.94 -12.26 -0.86
C MET A 1 -45.79 -12.64 -2.31
N THR A 2 -46.57 -13.60 -2.81
CA THR A 2 -46.32 -14.20 -4.14
C THR A 2 -47.47 -13.83 -5.07
N TYR A 3 -47.15 -13.24 -6.23
CA TYR A 3 -48.11 -12.95 -7.29
C TYR A 3 -48.17 -14.17 -8.21
N VAL A 4 -49.36 -14.74 -8.42
CA VAL A 4 -49.55 -15.85 -9.35
C VAL A 4 -50.64 -15.49 -10.35
N GLY A 5 -50.20 -14.99 -11.52
CA GLY A 5 -50.90 -15.04 -12.81
C GLY A 5 -52.24 -14.29 -12.96
N SER A 6 -52.58 -13.99 -14.22
CA SER A 6 -53.91 -13.51 -14.62
C SER A 6 -54.51 -14.44 -15.66
N ALA A 7 -55.74 -14.92 -15.45
CA ALA A 7 -56.47 -15.71 -16.44
C ALA A 7 -57.60 -14.89 -17.09
N GLU A 8 -57.66 -14.91 -18.43
CA GLU A 8 -58.73 -14.30 -19.21
C GLU A 8 -59.85 -15.32 -19.45
N VAL A 9 -61.03 -15.09 -18.85
CA VAL A 9 -62.21 -15.92 -19.13
C VAL A 9 -63.14 -15.18 -20.08
N GLY A 10 -63.37 -15.79 -21.24
CA GLY A 10 -64.09 -15.20 -22.37
C GLY A 10 -65.42 -14.54 -22.02
N ASN A 11 -65.47 -13.22 -22.20
CA ASN A 11 -66.58 -12.41 -22.74
C ASN A 11 -66.29 -10.90 -22.57
N GLY A 12 -65.07 -10.45 -22.91
CA GLY A 12 -64.74 -9.03 -23.07
C GLY A 12 -64.85 -8.15 -21.81
N ASN A 13 -64.86 -8.75 -20.61
CA ASN A 13 -64.76 -8.03 -19.34
C ASN A 13 -63.60 -8.62 -18.53
N THR A 14 -62.57 -7.82 -18.28
CA THR A 14 -61.45 -8.18 -17.42
C THR A 14 -61.87 -8.07 -15.96
N TYR A 15 -61.85 -9.17 -15.21
CA TYR A 15 -61.95 -9.15 -13.75
C TYR A 15 -60.58 -9.51 -13.20
N ARG A 16 -60.03 -8.62 -12.37
CA ARG A 16 -58.83 -8.87 -11.57
C ARG A 16 -59.26 -9.54 -10.27
N VAL A 17 -58.79 -10.76 -10.04
CA VAL A 17 -58.97 -11.45 -8.76
C VAL A 17 -57.58 -11.59 -8.15
N ASP A 18 -57.27 -10.76 -7.16
CA ASP A 18 -56.04 -10.85 -6.38
C ASP A 18 -56.27 -11.84 -5.23
N TYR A 19 -55.45 -12.89 -5.14
CA TYR A 19 -55.40 -13.75 -3.96
C TYR A 19 -54.23 -13.32 -3.07
N LEU A 20 -54.51 -13.12 -1.79
CA LEU A 20 -53.51 -12.85 -0.76
C LEU A 20 -53.43 -14.08 0.14
N TRP A 21 -52.30 -14.79 0.10
CA TRP A 21 -51.98 -15.79 1.10
C TRP A 21 -51.21 -15.13 2.23
N VAL A 22 -51.79 -15.14 3.44
CA VAL A 22 -51.13 -14.68 4.67
C VAL A 22 -51.01 -15.88 5.58
N HIS A 23 -49.80 -16.38 5.78
CA HIS A 23 -49.52 -17.28 6.90
C HIS A 23 -49.34 -16.44 8.16
N SER A 24 -50.20 -16.67 9.15
CA SER A 24 -50.07 -16.11 10.48
C SER A 24 -50.29 -17.22 11.51
N PRO A 25 -49.43 -17.36 12.52
CA PRO A 25 -49.63 -18.34 13.58
C PRO A 25 -50.79 -17.97 14.54
N TYR A 26 -51.53 -16.90 14.28
CA TYR A 26 -52.62 -16.41 15.14
C TYR A 26 -54.01 -16.71 14.56
N GLU A 27 -54.99 -16.91 15.45
CA GLU A 27 -56.35 -17.32 15.09
C GLU A 27 -57.00 -16.42 14.00
N PRO A 28 -57.69 -16.99 12.99
CA PRO A 28 -58.23 -16.28 11.83
C PRO A 28 -59.15 -15.10 12.16
N GLU A 29 -59.81 -15.14 13.32
CA GLU A 29 -60.78 -14.13 13.74
C GLU A 29 -60.13 -12.79 14.13
N ARG A 30 -58.85 -12.77 14.52
CA ARG A 30 -58.11 -11.53 14.83
C ARG A 30 -57.55 -10.85 13.59
N LEU A 31 -57.12 -11.62 12.60
CA LEU A 31 -56.61 -11.08 11.32
C LEU A 31 -57.71 -10.32 10.56
N GLY A 32 -58.93 -10.85 10.56
CA GLY A 32 -60.08 -10.23 9.89
C GLY A 32 -60.50 -8.87 10.47
N GLN A 33 -60.23 -8.60 11.76
CA GLN A 33 -60.62 -7.35 12.41
C GLN A 33 -59.61 -6.21 12.20
N CYS A 34 -58.31 -6.51 12.09
CA CYS A 34 -57.27 -5.51 11.80
C CYS A 34 -57.32 -5.02 10.34
N VAL A 35 -57.51 -5.93 9.39
CA VAL A 35 -57.53 -5.58 7.95
C VAL A 35 -58.73 -4.69 7.60
N GLN A 36 -59.87 -4.82 8.28
CA GLN A 36 -61.04 -3.96 8.07
C GLN A 36 -60.90 -2.53 8.63
N GLN A 37 -60.02 -2.28 9.59
CA GLN A 37 -59.84 -0.93 10.16
C GLN A 37 -58.87 -0.05 9.34
N ILE A 38 -57.95 -0.66 8.60
CA ILE A 38 -56.93 0.05 7.80
C ILE A 38 -57.50 0.54 6.46
N VAL A 39 -58.58 -0.07 5.94
CA VAL A 39 -59.18 0.29 4.65
C VAL A 39 -60.50 1.06 4.84
N ARG A 40 -60.41 2.38 5.08
CA ARG A 40 -61.51 3.33 4.80
C ARG A 40 -61.12 4.25 3.64
N PRO A 41 -61.98 4.48 2.64
CA PRO A 41 -61.60 5.25 1.47
C PRO A 41 -61.57 6.75 1.79
N ALA A 42 -60.39 7.37 1.64
CA ALA A 42 -60.26 8.81 1.51
C ALA A 42 -60.98 9.26 0.23
N ARG A 43 -61.99 10.12 0.37
CA ARG A 43 -62.69 10.72 -0.77
C ARG A 43 -61.82 11.80 -1.41
N GLY A 44 -61.55 11.64 -2.69
CA GLY A 44 -61.31 12.74 -3.62
C GLY A 44 -59.95 12.72 -4.30
N LEU A 45 -59.88 12.16 -5.51
CA LEU A 45 -59.04 12.64 -6.62
C LEU A 45 -59.44 11.88 -7.90
N GLU A 46 -59.92 12.65 -8.87
CA GLU A 46 -60.27 12.23 -10.23
C GLU A 46 -59.00 12.22 -11.11
N TYR A 47 -58.88 11.17 -11.93
CA TYR A 47 -58.02 11.00 -13.11
C TYR A 47 -56.50 11.15 -12.96
N LEU A 48 -55.78 10.01 -13.07
CA LEU A 48 -54.58 9.84 -13.91
C LEU A 48 -54.35 8.33 -14.15
N LEU A 49 -54.18 7.96 -15.42
CA LEU A 49 -53.83 6.61 -15.88
C LEU A 49 -52.32 6.42 -15.77
N GLY A 50 -51.90 5.30 -15.18
CA GLY A 50 -50.53 4.77 -15.23
C GLY A 50 -49.59 5.37 -14.17
N ASP A 51 -49.45 4.66 -13.04
CA ASP A 51 -48.17 4.33 -12.37
C ASP A 51 -48.42 3.79 -10.95
N TRP A 52 -47.54 2.89 -10.49
CA TRP A 52 -47.57 2.26 -9.18
C TRP A 52 -47.18 3.25 -8.08
N VAL A 53 -47.91 3.23 -6.95
CA VAL A 53 -47.56 3.96 -5.73
C VAL A 53 -47.11 2.94 -4.69
N ALA A 54 -45.82 2.93 -4.35
CA ALA A 54 -45.32 2.26 -3.16
C ALA A 54 -45.68 3.11 -1.93
N VAL A 55 -46.38 2.52 -0.96
CA VAL A 55 -46.62 3.14 0.35
C VAL A 55 -45.69 2.46 1.34
N ASP A 56 -44.65 3.17 1.75
CA ASP A 56 -43.72 2.75 2.78
C ASP A 56 -44.34 3.03 4.16
N ILE A 57 -44.52 2.00 5.00
CA ILE A 57 -45.07 2.13 6.35
C ILE A 57 -43.94 1.85 7.36
N PRO A 58 -43.49 2.84 8.15
CA PRO A 58 -42.46 2.63 9.15
C PRO A 58 -42.89 1.64 10.25
N HIS A 59 -41.97 0.77 10.66
CA HIS A 59 -42.16 -0.30 11.65
C HIS A 59 -42.64 0.19 13.05
N GLN A 60 -42.58 1.49 13.33
CA GLN A 60 -43.01 2.06 14.62
C GLN A 60 -44.54 2.09 14.83
N THR A 61 -45.35 1.92 13.79
CA THR A 61 -46.83 1.95 13.92
C THR A 61 -47.48 0.62 14.28
N TRP A 62 -46.75 -0.50 14.22
CA TRP A 62 -47.36 -1.83 14.46
C TRP A 62 -47.78 -2.06 15.93
N ASN A 63 -47.11 -1.40 16.88
CA ASN A 63 -47.32 -1.66 18.32
C ASN A 63 -48.41 -0.78 18.99
N ALA A 64 -48.86 0.31 18.34
CA ALA A 64 -49.73 1.30 18.99
C ALA A 64 -51.25 1.05 18.80
N ASP A 65 -51.65 0.43 17.68
CA ASP A 65 -53.07 0.30 17.31
C ASP A 65 -53.67 -1.07 17.63
N CYS A 66 -52.85 -2.12 17.81
CA CYS A 66 -53.32 -3.47 18.15
C CYS A 66 -53.53 -3.73 19.66
N ASN A 67 -53.16 -2.78 20.53
CA ASN A 67 -53.20 -2.94 21.99
C ASN A 67 -54.30 -2.12 22.71
N ARG A 68 -55.35 -1.70 21.99
CA ARG A 68 -56.52 -1.04 22.60
C ARG A 68 -57.65 -2.03 22.80
N ASP A 69 -58.23 -2.06 23.99
CA ASP A 69 -59.50 -2.74 24.21
C ASP A 69 -60.65 -1.99 23.52
N ALA A 70 -61.84 -2.61 23.48
CA ALA A 70 -63.03 -2.06 22.82
C ALA A 70 -63.52 -0.69 23.38
N ALA A 71 -62.86 -0.15 24.41
CA ALA A 71 -63.13 1.16 25.00
C ALA A 71 -62.06 2.23 24.66
N GLY A 72 -60.97 1.88 23.99
CA GLY A 72 -59.99 2.83 23.45
C GLY A 72 -58.99 3.40 24.47
N THR A 73 -58.73 2.71 25.57
CA THR A 73 -57.73 3.12 26.58
C THR A 73 -56.41 2.35 26.43
N VAL A 74 -55.29 3.08 26.44
CA VAL A 74 -53.92 2.53 26.48
C VAL A 74 -53.59 2.18 27.94
N GLN A 75 -53.19 0.94 28.23
CA GLN A 75 -52.67 0.58 29.55
C GLN A 75 -51.19 0.98 29.66
N ASP A 76 -50.91 2.07 30.35
CA ASP A 76 -49.57 2.41 30.82
C ASP A 76 -49.31 1.76 32.19
N GLY A 77 -48.23 0.99 32.31
CA GLY A 77 -47.62 0.67 33.61
C GLY A 77 -46.92 -0.68 33.71
N LEU A 78 -45.62 -0.71 33.40
CA LEU A 78 -44.71 -1.73 33.93
C LEU A 78 -43.83 -1.10 35.02
N ALA A 79 -43.98 -1.59 36.24
CA ALA A 79 -43.06 -1.43 37.37
C ALA A 79 -42.24 -2.74 37.53
N PRO A 80 -41.06 -2.70 38.17
CA PRO A 80 -39.99 -3.66 37.94
C PRO A 80 -40.21 -5.01 38.64
N TRP A 81 -39.65 -6.06 38.03
CA TRP A 81 -39.72 -7.46 38.48
C TRP A 81 -38.82 -7.69 39.70
N GLU A 82 -39.43 -8.04 40.84
CA GLU A 82 -38.79 -8.77 41.95
C GLU A 82 -39.47 -10.14 42.12
N ASN A 83 -38.64 -11.19 42.15
CA ASN A 83 -38.79 -12.50 42.79
C ASN A 83 -40.19 -12.99 43.24
N ILE A 84 -40.76 -13.92 42.47
CA ILE A 84 -41.54 -15.09 42.92
C ILE A 84 -41.31 -16.15 41.81
N GLY A 85 -40.81 -17.37 42.02
CA GLY A 85 -41.08 -18.33 43.08
C GLY A 85 -41.74 -19.55 42.41
N ASP A 86 -41.14 -20.73 42.59
CA ASP A 86 -41.53 -22.06 42.09
C ASP A 86 -42.99 -22.22 41.64
N VAL A 87 -43.19 -22.62 40.37
CA VAL A 87 -44.42 -23.24 39.90
C VAL A 87 -44.08 -24.58 39.26
N SER A 88 -44.63 -25.62 39.88
CA SER A 88 -44.49 -27.02 39.50
C SER A 88 -45.03 -27.30 38.10
N LEU A 89 -44.24 -28.06 37.33
CA LEU A 89 -44.70 -28.81 36.17
C LEU A 89 -45.96 -29.61 36.52
N HIS A 90 -47.08 -29.26 35.89
CA HIS A 90 -48.25 -30.12 35.80
C HIS A 90 -48.23 -30.78 34.43
N ASP A 91 -48.26 -32.11 34.45
CA ASP A 91 -48.44 -33.01 33.32
C ASP A 91 -49.46 -32.47 32.32
N GLU A 92 -48.99 -32.12 31.12
CA GLU A 92 -49.86 -32.11 29.96
C GLU A 92 -50.15 -33.55 29.55
N GLN A 93 -51.39 -33.96 29.86
CA GLN A 93 -51.99 -35.17 29.32
C GLN A 93 -51.99 -35.08 27.79
N ARG A 94 -51.08 -35.85 27.15
CA ARG A 94 -51.22 -36.25 25.75
C ARG A 94 -52.57 -36.95 25.57
N VAL A 95 -53.51 -36.26 24.95
CA VAL A 95 -54.74 -36.87 24.45
C VAL A 95 -54.36 -37.71 23.23
N ASN A 96 -54.16 -39.01 23.46
CA ASN A 96 -54.10 -40.03 22.42
C ASN A 96 -55.44 -40.03 21.65
N ARG A 97 -55.49 -39.34 20.51
CA ARG A 97 -56.50 -39.60 19.49
C ARG A 97 -55.96 -40.70 18.59
N ASN A 98 -56.30 -41.95 18.91
CA ASN A 98 -56.32 -43.01 17.90
C ASN A 98 -57.47 -42.72 16.93
N PRO A 99 -57.22 -42.46 15.64
CA PRO A 99 -58.28 -42.62 14.66
C PRO A 99 -58.53 -44.12 14.47
N THR A 100 -59.76 -44.54 14.71
CA THR A 100 -60.22 -45.86 14.29
C THR A 100 -60.40 -45.80 12.77
N PRO A 101 -59.85 -46.73 11.97
CA PRO A 101 -60.02 -46.67 10.52
C PRO A 101 -61.48 -46.96 10.17
N GLY A 102 -62.17 -45.95 9.64
CA GLY A 102 -63.44 -46.14 8.97
C GLY A 102 -63.18 -46.84 7.64
N ALA A 103 -63.54 -48.12 7.56
CA ALA A 103 -63.50 -48.88 6.32
C ALA A 103 -64.42 -48.23 5.27
N GLY A 104 -63.82 -47.67 4.22
CA GLY A 104 -64.49 -47.08 3.07
C GLY A 104 -63.71 -47.30 1.79
N LEU A 105 -63.94 -48.45 1.14
CA LEU A 105 -63.84 -48.70 -0.31
C LEU A 105 -62.69 -48.06 -1.11
N PHE A 106 -61.43 -48.38 -0.81
CA PHE A 106 -60.38 -48.51 -1.85
C PHE A 106 -59.56 -49.76 -1.54
N ALA A 107 -59.95 -50.88 -2.14
CA ALA A 107 -59.26 -52.15 -2.02
C ALA A 107 -58.27 -52.29 -3.19
N GLY A 108 -56.97 -52.23 -2.86
CA GLY A 108 -55.86 -52.86 -3.58
C GLY A 108 -55.79 -52.64 -5.09
N ARG A 109 -55.18 -51.53 -5.50
CA ARG A 109 -54.44 -51.49 -6.78
C ARG A 109 -53.01 -51.97 -6.52
N PRO A 110 -52.40 -52.76 -7.42
CA PRO A 110 -50.99 -53.12 -7.33
C PRO A 110 -50.13 -51.86 -7.51
N SER A 111 -49.13 -51.65 -6.65
CA SER A 111 -48.10 -50.61 -6.84
C SER A 111 -47.47 -50.79 -8.21
N GLN A 112 -47.51 -49.77 -9.07
CA GLN A 112 -46.84 -49.86 -10.36
C GLN A 112 -45.40 -49.35 -10.20
N ALA A 113 -44.60 -49.54 -11.25
CA ALA A 113 -43.23 -49.05 -11.26
C ALA A 113 -43.23 -47.57 -11.68
N PRO A 114 -42.38 -46.73 -11.07
CA PRO A 114 -42.26 -45.32 -11.43
C PRO A 114 -41.91 -45.14 -12.92
N LEU A 115 -42.30 -44.00 -13.50
CA LEU A 115 -41.95 -43.65 -14.88
C LEU A 115 -40.44 -43.40 -14.98
N SER A 116 -39.73 -44.30 -15.67
CA SER A 116 -38.27 -44.18 -15.86
C SER A 116 -37.94 -43.60 -17.25
N VAL A 117 -37.21 -42.49 -17.28
CA VAL A 117 -36.65 -41.87 -18.49
C VAL A 117 -35.15 -42.15 -18.53
N VAL A 118 -34.67 -42.87 -19.55
CA VAL A 118 -33.27 -43.30 -19.69
C VAL A 118 -32.67 -42.78 -21.00
N ALA A 119 -31.70 -41.87 -20.91
CA ALA A 119 -30.97 -41.39 -22.08
C ALA A 119 -29.83 -42.35 -22.47
N ASP A 120 -30.10 -43.23 -23.43
CA ASP A 120 -29.09 -43.81 -24.35
C ASP A 120 -29.68 -44.78 -25.40
N LYS A 121 -31.00 -44.81 -25.61
CA LYS A 121 -31.62 -45.59 -26.69
C LYS A 121 -32.71 -44.81 -27.42
N PRO A 122 -32.59 -44.55 -28.73
CA PRO A 122 -33.78 -44.33 -29.54
C PRO A 122 -34.55 -45.65 -29.60
N VAL A 123 -35.69 -45.76 -28.92
CA VAL A 123 -36.55 -46.93 -29.02
C VAL A 123 -37.54 -46.72 -30.16
N LEU A 124 -37.19 -47.24 -31.33
CA LEU A 124 -38.16 -47.81 -32.26
C LEU A 124 -37.72 -49.26 -32.53
N ASP A 125 -38.54 -50.22 -32.10
CA ASP A 125 -38.55 -51.59 -32.60
C ASP A 125 -40.00 -52.11 -32.66
N ALA A 126 -40.30 -52.84 -33.72
CA ALA A 126 -41.58 -53.36 -34.19
C ALA A 126 -42.23 -54.45 -33.31
N THR A 127 -41.93 -54.55 -32.00
CA THR A 127 -42.57 -55.51 -31.08
C THR A 127 -42.93 -54.98 -29.68
N GLY A 128 -42.93 -53.65 -29.49
CA GLY A 128 -43.62 -52.87 -28.44
C GLY A 128 -43.96 -53.51 -27.08
N GLU A 129 -43.10 -53.25 -26.08
CA GLU A 129 -43.47 -53.05 -24.66
C GLU A 129 -42.38 -52.18 -23.97
N ALA A 130 -42.56 -50.86 -24.04
CA ALA A 130 -42.03 -49.77 -23.20
C ALA A 130 -42.68 -48.47 -23.69
N LEU A 131 -42.98 -47.54 -22.79
CA LEU A 131 -43.86 -46.37 -22.99
C LEU A 131 -43.64 -45.68 -24.35
N THR A 132 -44.63 -45.81 -25.24
CA THR A 132 -44.68 -45.10 -26.53
C THR A 132 -45.80 -44.06 -26.42
N ILE A 133 -45.48 -42.77 -26.38
CA ILE A 133 -46.45 -41.72 -26.69
C ILE A 133 -46.55 -41.70 -28.23
N ALA A 134 -47.47 -42.47 -28.79
CA ALA A 134 -47.82 -42.41 -30.21
C ALA A 134 -49.27 -41.93 -30.35
N ASP A 135 -49.41 -40.78 -31.00
CA ASP A 135 -50.60 -40.13 -31.55
C ASP A 135 -51.98 -40.74 -31.22
N GLY A 136 -52.72 -40.04 -30.34
CA GLY A 136 -54.18 -39.99 -30.33
C GLY A 136 -54.93 -41.18 -29.70
N GLU A 137 -55.45 -40.94 -28.50
CA GLU A 137 -56.41 -41.73 -27.70
C GLU A 137 -55.94 -43.02 -26.97
N ARG A 138 -55.66 -42.79 -25.68
CA ARG A 138 -56.24 -43.40 -24.46
C ARG A 138 -55.75 -44.76 -23.92
N VAL A 139 -55.31 -44.65 -22.66
CA VAL A 139 -55.22 -45.60 -21.52
C VAL A 139 -54.03 -46.58 -21.51
N VAL A 140 -53.03 -46.21 -20.71
CA VAL A 140 -52.25 -47.16 -19.91
C VAL A 140 -52.83 -47.10 -18.49
N ASP A 141 -53.23 -48.23 -17.93
CA ASP A 141 -53.86 -48.32 -16.59
C ASP A 141 -53.03 -47.55 -15.56
N GLY A 142 -53.59 -46.49 -14.96
CA GLY A 142 -52.99 -45.72 -13.86
C GLY A 142 -52.42 -44.33 -14.20
N TYR A 143 -52.39 -43.93 -15.48
CA TYR A 143 -51.84 -42.62 -15.87
C TYR A 143 -52.84 -41.80 -16.71
N GLU A 144 -53.30 -40.66 -16.19
CA GLU A 144 -54.09 -39.70 -16.97
C GLU A 144 -53.14 -38.73 -17.70
N LEU A 145 -52.64 -39.18 -18.87
CA LEU A 145 -51.97 -38.30 -19.84
C LEU A 145 -53.02 -37.45 -20.57
N PHE A 146 -53.02 -36.14 -20.32
CA PHE A 146 -53.74 -35.16 -21.14
C PHE A 146 -52.89 -34.75 -22.36
N GLU A 147 -53.51 -34.25 -23.44
CA GLU A 147 -52.99 -34.12 -24.83
C GLU A 147 -51.76 -33.20 -25.06
N SER A 148 -50.89 -33.02 -24.07
CA SER A 148 -49.97 -31.88 -23.95
C SER A 148 -48.53 -32.23 -23.54
N ALA A 149 -48.21 -33.53 -23.40
CA ALA A 149 -46.84 -34.00 -23.22
C ALA A 149 -46.28 -34.51 -24.56
N THR A 150 -45.17 -33.93 -25.03
CA THR A 150 -44.52 -34.30 -26.30
C THR A 150 -43.06 -34.63 -26.07
N VAL A 151 -42.52 -35.60 -26.81
CA VAL A 151 -41.07 -35.85 -26.85
C VAL A 151 -40.54 -35.18 -28.12
N ASP A 152 -39.61 -34.25 -27.97
CA ASP A 152 -39.04 -33.57 -29.15
C ASP A 152 -37.97 -34.41 -29.85
N ALA A 153 -37.40 -33.87 -30.93
CA ALA A 153 -36.42 -34.56 -31.75
C ALA A 153 -35.12 -34.92 -31.00
N ASP A 154 -34.85 -34.24 -29.89
CA ASP A 154 -33.67 -34.46 -29.05
C ASP A 154 -33.96 -35.46 -27.92
N GLY A 155 -35.17 -36.01 -27.88
CA GLY A 155 -35.60 -36.97 -26.86
C GLY A 155 -36.01 -36.33 -25.54
N ARG A 156 -36.20 -35.01 -25.52
CA ARG A 156 -36.64 -34.28 -24.32
C ARG A 156 -38.15 -34.35 -24.17
N LEU A 157 -38.59 -34.69 -22.95
CA LEU A 157 -40.00 -34.69 -22.59
C LEU A 157 -40.44 -33.25 -22.28
N ASN A 158 -41.28 -32.69 -23.12
CA ASN A 158 -41.84 -31.35 -22.99
C ASN A 158 -43.30 -31.46 -22.52
N ILE A 159 -43.61 -30.88 -21.36
CA ILE A 159 -44.98 -30.68 -20.89
C ILE A 159 -45.29 -29.21 -21.15
N THR A 160 -46.06 -28.92 -22.19
CA THR A 160 -46.32 -27.54 -22.63
C THR A 160 -47.16 -26.75 -21.62
N LEU A 161 -47.21 -25.42 -21.73
CA LEU A 161 -47.98 -24.53 -20.85
C LEU A 161 -49.41 -25.00 -20.48
N ASP A 162 -50.23 -25.37 -21.48
CA ASP A 162 -51.60 -25.85 -21.23
C ASP A 162 -51.65 -27.29 -20.70
N GLY A 163 -50.49 -27.88 -20.43
CA GLY A 163 -50.33 -29.29 -20.15
C GLY A 163 -50.41 -29.65 -18.70
N PHE A 164 -50.95 -30.84 -18.46
CA PHE A 164 -51.09 -31.43 -17.14
C PHE A 164 -50.67 -32.90 -17.21
N LEU A 165 -49.71 -33.29 -16.37
CA LEU A 165 -49.29 -34.67 -16.21
C LEU A 165 -49.38 -35.04 -14.73
N GLU A 166 -50.08 -36.12 -14.43
CA GLU A 166 -50.17 -36.69 -13.08
C GLU A 166 -49.57 -38.09 -13.09
N LEU A 167 -48.65 -38.34 -12.16
CA LEU A 167 -47.95 -39.60 -11.98
C LEU A 167 -48.31 -40.17 -10.61
N GLU A 168 -48.95 -41.35 -10.58
CA GLU A 168 -49.28 -42.07 -9.33
C GLU A 168 -47.99 -42.43 -8.57
N ASP A 169 -47.03 -43.15 -9.16
CA ASP A 169 -45.85 -43.67 -8.41
C ASP A 169 -44.57 -42.82 -8.51
N GLY A 170 -44.64 -41.60 -9.08
CA GLY A 170 -43.50 -40.68 -9.21
C GLY A 170 -42.73 -40.72 -10.55
N LEU A 171 -41.69 -39.88 -10.64
CA LEU A 171 -40.82 -39.70 -11.82
C LEU A 171 -39.38 -40.13 -11.50
N THR A 172 -38.77 -40.98 -12.33
CA THR A 172 -37.34 -41.31 -12.25
C THR A 172 -36.62 -40.92 -13.53
N LEU A 173 -35.63 -40.04 -13.43
CA LEU A 173 -34.76 -39.61 -14.53
C LEU A 173 -33.38 -40.24 -14.37
N GLU A 174 -33.04 -41.23 -15.19
CA GLU A 174 -31.69 -41.83 -15.25
C GLU A 174 -30.74 -41.03 -16.17
N GLY A 175 -31.29 -40.10 -16.95
CA GLY A 175 -30.60 -39.22 -17.89
C GLY A 175 -31.57 -38.57 -18.88
N GLY A 176 -31.09 -37.62 -19.70
CA GLY A 176 -31.93 -36.90 -20.67
C GLY A 176 -32.48 -35.60 -20.10
N GLU A 177 -33.50 -35.02 -20.74
CA GLU A 177 -34.07 -33.75 -20.30
C GLU A 177 -35.61 -33.85 -20.18
N VAL A 178 -36.13 -33.27 -19.10
CA VAL A 178 -37.56 -33.00 -18.91
C VAL A 178 -37.72 -31.49 -18.80
N TYR A 179 -38.61 -30.93 -19.59
CA TYR A 179 -38.94 -29.51 -19.61
C TYR A 179 -40.43 -29.33 -19.31
N LEU A 180 -40.73 -28.70 -18.18
CA LEU A 180 -42.05 -28.52 -17.62
C LEU A 180 -42.47 -27.04 -17.71
N ASP A 181 -43.33 -26.74 -18.67
CA ASP A 181 -43.94 -25.42 -18.88
C ASP A 181 -45.38 -25.37 -18.36
N GLY A 182 -46.04 -26.54 -18.26
CA GLY A 182 -47.35 -26.71 -17.62
C GLY A 182 -47.27 -27.23 -16.18
N ILE A 183 -48.18 -28.13 -15.80
CA ILE A 183 -48.28 -28.68 -14.44
C ILE A 183 -47.87 -30.17 -14.42
N LEU A 184 -47.00 -30.54 -13.48
CA LEU A 184 -46.66 -31.93 -13.17
C LEU A 184 -46.98 -32.23 -11.71
N LEU A 185 -47.87 -33.19 -11.48
CA LEU A 185 -48.13 -33.79 -10.17
C LEU A 185 -47.45 -35.14 -10.10
N ALA A 186 -46.66 -35.41 -9.06
CA ALA A 186 -46.02 -36.70 -8.85
C ALA A 186 -45.86 -36.99 -7.35
N GLU A 187 -45.98 -38.24 -6.91
CA GLU A 187 -45.73 -38.59 -5.49
C GLU A 187 -44.24 -38.52 -5.09
N ALA A 188 -43.32 -38.63 -6.04
CA ALA A 188 -41.90 -38.51 -5.78
C ALA A 188 -41.15 -38.19 -7.07
N MET A 189 -39.93 -37.67 -6.95
CA MET A 189 -39.02 -37.54 -8.08
C MET A 189 -37.63 -38.02 -7.71
N THR A 190 -36.99 -38.78 -8.60
CA THR A 190 -35.61 -39.22 -8.45
C THR A 190 -34.81 -38.88 -9.70
N LEU A 191 -33.76 -38.07 -9.55
CA LEU A 191 -32.81 -37.74 -10.61
C LEU A 191 -31.50 -38.48 -10.34
N ASN A 192 -31.22 -39.49 -11.16
CA ASN A 192 -29.95 -40.22 -11.21
C ASN A 192 -29.01 -39.68 -12.30
N GLY A 193 -29.43 -38.63 -13.01
CA GLY A 193 -28.70 -37.93 -14.05
C GLY A 193 -29.64 -37.05 -14.89
N GLY A 194 -29.12 -36.41 -15.94
CA GLY A 194 -29.93 -35.59 -16.84
C GLY A 194 -30.31 -34.22 -16.26
N ARG A 195 -31.33 -33.58 -16.84
CA ARG A 195 -31.80 -32.24 -16.48
C ARG A 195 -33.32 -32.21 -16.36
N PHE A 196 -33.83 -31.72 -15.23
CA PHE A 196 -35.25 -31.43 -15.04
C PHE A 196 -35.41 -29.92 -14.92
N THR A 197 -36.15 -29.30 -15.82
CA THR A 197 -36.38 -27.85 -15.84
C THR A 197 -37.87 -27.55 -15.64
N VAL A 198 -38.20 -26.78 -14.60
CA VAL A 198 -39.49 -26.09 -14.45
C VAL A 198 -39.34 -24.72 -15.08
N ALA A 199 -40.04 -24.45 -16.19
CA ALA A 199 -40.04 -23.15 -16.85
C ALA A 199 -40.77 -22.11 -16.00
N GLU A 200 -40.69 -20.83 -16.40
CA GLU A 200 -41.24 -19.68 -15.64
C GLU A 200 -42.74 -19.82 -15.31
N GLU A 201 -43.53 -20.39 -16.23
CA GLU A 201 -44.97 -20.61 -16.03
C GLU A 201 -45.29 -22.03 -15.50
N GLY A 202 -44.27 -22.88 -15.39
CA GLY A 202 -44.39 -24.27 -14.97
C GLY A 202 -44.60 -24.45 -13.47
N LEU A 203 -45.25 -25.55 -13.10
CA LEU A 203 -45.49 -25.94 -11.72
C LEU A 203 -45.26 -27.44 -11.51
N TYR A 204 -44.26 -27.79 -10.72
CA TYR A 204 -44.15 -29.12 -10.12
C TYR A 204 -44.77 -29.10 -8.72
N PHE A 205 -45.60 -30.09 -8.42
CA PHE A 205 -46.19 -30.25 -7.10
C PHE A 205 -46.16 -31.72 -6.68
N ASP A 206 -45.46 -31.98 -5.58
CA ASP A 206 -45.54 -33.24 -4.86
C ASP A 206 -46.86 -33.33 -4.09
N TYR A 207 -47.64 -34.37 -4.34
CA TYR A 207 -48.94 -34.58 -3.68
C TYR A 207 -48.95 -35.81 -2.75
N SER A 208 -47.78 -36.30 -2.36
CA SER A 208 -47.67 -37.50 -1.53
C SER A 208 -48.59 -37.44 -0.30
N ALA A 209 -49.26 -38.57 -0.02
CA ALA A 209 -50.04 -38.70 1.20
C ALA A 209 -49.06 -38.88 2.37
N ASP A 210 -49.28 -38.13 3.45
CA ASP A 210 -48.56 -38.31 4.72
C ASP A 210 -47.03 -38.00 4.67
N TYR A 211 -46.58 -37.13 3.75
CA TYR A 211 -45.17 -36.70 3.63
C TYR A 211 -44.19 -37.84 3.30
N GLU A 212 -44.65 -38.88 2.60
CA GLU A 212 -43.80 -40.02 2.20
C GLU A 212 -43.06 -39.79 0.87
N GLY A 213 -43.40 -38.72 0.14
CA GLY A 213 -42.83 -38.29 -1.13
C GLY A 213 -41.72 -37.26 -1.00
N GLY A 214 -41.02 -36.99 -2.09
CA GLY A 214 -39.98 -35.95 -2.14
C GLY A 214 -39.09 -36.02 -3.38
N ILE A 215 -38.10 -35.13 -3.45
CA ILE A 215 -37.13 -35.08 -4.55
C ILE A 215 -35.79 -35.66 -4.09
N THR A 216 -35.37 -36.78 -4.69
CA THR A 216 -34.00 -37.29 -4.59
C THR A 216 -33.18 -36.88 -5.80
N LEU A 217 -32.19 -36.01 -5.63
CA LEU A 217 -31.22 -35.65 -6.65
C LEU A 217 -29.90 -36.36 -6.37
N ASN A 218 -29.75 -37.57 -6.92
CA ASN A 218 -28.52 -38.34 -6.80
C ASN A 218 -27.40 -37.77 -7.68
N SER A 219 -27.73 -37.32 -8.90
CA SER A 219 -26.87 -36.53 -9.80
C SER A 219 -27.71 -35.86 -10.90
N GLY A 220 -27.15 -34.91 -11.66
CA GLY A 220 -27.86 -34.19 -12.72
C GLY A 220 -28.14 -32.73 -12.37
N GLU A 221 -29.08 -32.11 -13.08
CA GLU A 221 -29.41 -30.69 -12.94
C GLU A 221 -30.92 -30.50 -12.69
N LEU A 222 -31.27 -29.85 -11.59
CA LEU A 222 -32.63 -29.38 -11.28
C LEU A 222 -32.68 -27.86 -11.49
N VAL A 223 -33.45 -27.40 -12.47
CA VAL A 223 -33.60 -25.98 -12.81
C VAL A 223 -35.02 -25.53 -12.53
N ILE A 224 -35.19 -24.52 -11.70
CA ILE A 224 -36.49 -24.06 -11.22
C ILE A 224 -36.62 -22.58 -11.59
N LEU A 225 -37.32 -22.30 -12.69
CA LEU A 225 -37.63 -20.94 -13.14
C LEU A 225 -39.06 -20.53 -12.77
N GLY A 226 -39.95 -21.50 -12.52
CA GLY A 226 -41.33 -21.31 -12.05
C GLY A 226 -41.52 -21.88 -10.64
N GLY A 227 -42.63 -22.56 -10.39
CA GLY A 227 -42.94 -23.13 -9.07
C GLY A 227 -42.53 -24.59 -8.92
N LEU A 228 -41.82 -24.92 -7.84
CA LEU A 228 -41.58 -26.29 -7.42
C LEU A 228 -41.93 -26.44 -5.94
N LEU A 229 -42.92 -27.27 -5.64
CA LEU A 229 -43.37 -27.55 -4.27
C LEU A 229 -43.18 -29.05 -4.01
N THR A 230 -42.48 -29.40 -2.94
CA THR A 230 -42.21 -30.80 -2.56
C THR A 230 -42.22 -30.97 -1.05
N ASP A 231 -42.28 -32.21 -0.55
CA ASP A 231 -42.15 -32.43 0.90
C ASP A 231 -40.70 -32.27 1.37
N TRP A 232 -39.71 -32.76 0.61
CA TRP A 232 -38.28 -32.61 0.90
C TRP A 232 -37.39 -32.64 -0.35
N LEU A 233 -36.14 -32.18 -0.20
CA LEU A 233 -35.07 -32.39 -1.19
C LEU A 233 -33.87 -33.11 -0.58
N MET A 234 -33.45 -34.23 -1.15
CA MET A 234 -32.21 -34.91 -0.82
C MET A 234 -31.30 -34.88 -2.05
N GLN A 235 -30.35 -33.95 -2.05
CA GLN A 235 -29.31 -33.87 -3.06
C GLN A 235 -28.07 -34.58 -2.55
N THR A 236 -27.50 -35.53 -3.28
CA THR A 236 -26.19 -36.13 -2.95
C THR A 236 -25.07 -35.70 -3.90
N ASP A 237 -25.43 -35.23 -5.09
CA ASP A 237 -24.51 -34.65 -6.08
C ASP A 237 -25.34 -33.83 -7.09
N GLY A 238 -24.72 -33.29 -8.14
CA GLY A 238 -25.42 -32.53 -9.17
C GLY A 238 -25.61 -31.07 -8.79
N SER A 239 -26.59 -30.41 -9.39
CA SER A 239 -26.85 -29.00 -9.15
C SER A 239 -28.33 -28.65 -9.15
N THR A 240 -28.75 -27.87 -8.15
CA THR A 240 -30.06 -27.22 -8.12
C THR A 240 -29.88 -25.73 -8.38
N TYR A 241 -30.60 -25.17 -9.35
CA TYR A 241 -30.62 -23.75 -9.66
C TYR A 241 -32.05 -23.22 -9.59
N VAL A 242 -32.30 -22.28 -8.68
CA VAL A 242 -33.54 -21.50 -8.61
C VAL A 242 -33.31 -20.17 -9.30
N GLY A 243 -33.89 -19.99 -10.48
CA GLY A 243 -33.78 -18.76 -11.25
C GLY A 243 -34.49 -17.57 -10.57
N PRO A 244 -34.31 -16.34 -11.08
CA PRO A 244 -34.83 -15.12 -10.44
C PRO A 244 -36.34 -15.10 -10.15
N ASP A 245 -37.14 -15.71 -11.03
CA ASP A 245 -38.60 -15.84 -10.88
C ASP A 245 -39.02 -17.18 -10.25
N GLY A 246 -38.05 -18.07 -10.03
CA GLY A 246 -38.25 -19.40 -9.49
C GLY A 246 -38.60 -19.37 -8.01
N VAL A 247 -39.50 -20.27 -7.62
CA VAL A 247 -39.88 -20.52 -6.23
C VAL A 247 -39.77 -22.01 -5.96
N TYR A 248 -38.80 -22.38 -5.14
CA TYR A 248 -38.73 -23.68 -4.51
C TYR A 248 -39.34 -23.60 -3.12
N PHE A 249 -40.20 -24.55 -2.77
CA PHE A 249 -40.82 -24.66 -1.47
C PHE A 249 -40.79 -26.11 -0.99
N ASP A 250 -40.37 -26.34 0.26
CA ASP A 250 -40.55 -27.62 0.94
C ASP A 250 -41.13 -27.52 2.36
N TRP A 251 -41.69 -28.64 2.84
CA TRP A 251 -42.35 -28.74 4.16
C TRP A 251 -41.51 -29.45 5.23
N GLU A 252 -40.56 -30.32 4.86
CA GLU A 252 -39.79 -31.15 5.81
C GLU A 252 -38.28 -30.86 5.80
N GLY A 253 -37.81 -30.04 4.87
CA GLY A 253 -36.42 -29.61 4.77
C GLY A 253 -35.67 -30.12 3.54
N ALA A 254 -34.50 -29.53 3.34
CA ALA A 254 -33.53 -29.89 2.32
C ALA A 254 -32.24 -30.46 2.95
N VAL A 255 -31.80 -31.61 2.44
CA VAL A 255 -30.53 -32.26 2.76
C VAL A 255 -29.64 -32.26 1.53
N ILE A 256 -28.51 -31.56 1.59
CA ILE A 256 -27.55 -31.39 0.50
C ILE A 256 -26.20 -32.02 0.88
N ASN A 257 -25.92 -33.22 0.40
CA ASN A 257 -24.70 -33.97 0.67
C ASN A 257 -23.69 -33.88 -0.50
N GLY A 258 -23.38 -32.66 -0.95
CA GLY A 258 -22.52 -32.40 -2.11
C GLY A 258 -23.24 -31.65 -3.23
N GLY A 259 -22.57 -31.47 -4.37
CA GLY A 259 -23.11 -30.73 -5.51
C GLY A 259 -23.18 -29.22 -5.29
N ALA A 260 -24.01 -28.54 -6.07
CA ALA A 260 -24.22 -27.09 -6.00
C ALA A 260 -25.70 -26.72 -5.79
N LEU A 261 -25.96 -25.69 -5.00
CA LEU A 261 -27.26 -25.05 -4.85
C LEU A 261 -27.11 -23.56 -5.16
N GLN A 262 -27.74 -23.07 -6.20
CA GLN A 262 -27.66 -21.67 -6.63
C GLN A 262 -29.05 -21.05 -6.60
N ILE A 263 -29.20 -19.91 -5.94
CA ILE A 263 -30.49 -19.32 -5.59
C ILE A 263 -30.49 -17.86 -6.03
N ALA A 264 -31.11 -17.58 -7.18
CA ALA A 264 -31.41 -16.24 -7.66
C ALA A 264 -32.86 -15.82 -7.37
N GLY A 265 -33.77 -16.78 -7.17
CA GLY A 265 -35.17 -16.58 -6.77
C GLY A 265 -35.40 -16.87 -5.29
N ILE A 266 -36.49 -17.59 -4.97
CA ILE A 266 -36.86 -17.94 -3.60
C ILE A 266 -36.66 -19.44 -3.37
N PHE A 267 -35.84 -19.79 -2.39
CA PHE A 267 -35.71 -21.15 -1.87
C PHE A 267 -36.22 -21.15 -0.43
N ASP A 268 -37.44 -21.64 -0.24
CA ASP A 268 -38.13 -21.74 1.05
C ASP A 268 -38.12 -23.20 1.51
N THR A 269 -37.52 -23.46 2.67
CA THR A 269 -37.34 -24.81 3.20
C THR A 269 -37.58 -24.83 4.70
N ASP A 270 -37.99 -25.96 5.26
CA ASP A 270 -38.20 -26.06 6.71
C ASP A 270 -36.87 -26.06 7.49
N THR A 271 -35.90 -26.86 7.01
CA THR A 271 -34.54 -26.99 7.55
C THR A 271 -33.55 -27.12 6.40
N LEU A 272 -32.31 -26.63 6.57
CA LEU A 272 -31.25 -26.86 5.58
C LEU A 272 -30.08 -27.57 6.24
N LEU A 273 -29.86 -28.83 5.85
CA LEU A 273 -28.69 -29.62 6.26
C LEU A 273 -27.77 -29.82 5.06
N GLN A 274 -26.58 -29.24 5.08
CA GLN A 274 -25.58 -29.44 4.04
C GLN A 274 -24.31 -30.08 4.59
N THR A 275 -23.79 -31.07 3.87
CA THR A 275 -22.44 -31.61 4.08
C THR A 275 -21.67 -31.67 2.75
N GLY A 276 -20.57 -30.92 2.63
CA GLY A 276 -19.89 -30.75 1.34
C GLY A 276 -20.61 -29.78 0.39
N GLY A 277 -20.10 -29.67 -0.84
CA GLY A 277 -20.73 -28.88 -1.90
C GLY A 277 -20.73 -27.36 -1.65
N SER A 278 -21.43 -26.63 -2.50
CA SER A 278 -21.51 -25.16 -2.46
C SER A 278 -22.94 -24.64 -2.53
N THR A 279 -23.29 -23.66 -1.70
CA THR A 279 -24.55 -22.91 -1.78
C THR A 279 -24.25 -21.45 -2.12
N TRP A 280 -24.92 -20.89 -3.13
CA TRP A 280 -24.78 -19.50 -3.52
C TRP A 280 -26.15 -18.81 -3.58
N VAL A 281 -26.39 -17.89 -2.66
CA VAL A 281 -27.52 -16.95 -2.71
C VAL A 281 -27.07 -15.73 -3.50
N GLU A 282 -27.52 -15.63 -4.75
CA GLU A 282 -27.17 -14.56 -5.66
C GLU A 282 -27.77 -13.21 -5.23
N PRO A 283 -27.28 -12.09 -5.80
CA PRO A 283 -27.92 -10.79 -5.61
C PRO A 283 -29.41 -10.84 -5.98
N GLY A 284 -30.30 -10.61 -5.02
CA GLY A 284 -31.75 -10.67 -5.18
C GLY A 284 -32.39 -12.01 -4.82
N GLY A 285 -31.59 -13.07 -4.65
CA GLY A 285 -32.07 -14.36 -4.17
C GLY A 285 -32.39 -14.34 -2.67
N LEU A 286 -33.31 -15.21 -2.27
CA LEU A 286 -33.74 -15.44 -0.89
C LEU A 286 -33.65 -16.94 -0.57
N LEU A 287 -32.79 -17.29 0.39
CA LEU A 287 -32.84 -18.58 1.09
C LEU A 287 -33.56 -18.37 2.42
N TYR A 288 -34.80 -18.84 2.50
CA TYR A 288 -35.64 -18.74 3.70
C TYR A 288 -35.77 -20.12 4.36
N VAL A 289 -35.41 -20.20 5.64
CA VAL A 289 -35.48 -21.42 6.45
C VAL A 289 -36.50 -21.20 7.57
N ALA A 290 -37.75 -21.57 7.29
CA ALA A 290 -38.93 -21.00 7.95
C ALA A 290 -39.10 -21.38 9.44
N SER A 291 -38.79 -22.62 9.80
CA SER A 291 -39.01 -23.12 11.16
C SER A 291 -37.76 -23.71 11.83
N GLY A 292 -36.67 -23.84 11.06
CA GLY A 292 -35.53 -24.65 11.43
C GLY A 292 -34.19 -23.95 11.47
N GLU A 293 -33.18 -24.79 11.71
CA GLU A 293 -31.77 -24.41 11.77
C GLU A 293 -31.13 -24.64 10.39
N THR A 294 -30.22 -23.76 10.00
CA THR A 294 -29.32 -24.01 8.86
C THR A 294 -28.02 -24.62 9.40
N PHE A 295 -27.71 -25.85 9.00
CA PHE A 295 -26.52 -26.56 9.43
C PHE A 295 -25.65 -26.94 8.23
N LEU A 296 -24.46 -26.36 8.15
CA LEU A 296 -23.54 -26.52 7.03
C LEU A 296 -22.20 -27.08 7.54
N MET A 297 -21.75 -28.22 7.01
CA MET A 297 -20.47 -28.83 7.37
C MET A 297 -19.56 -29.10 6.18
N ASN A 298 -18.30 -28.67 6.27
CA ASN A 298 -17.29 -28.88 5.22
C ASN A 298 -17.78 -28.39 3.85
N SER A 299 -18.51 -27.27 3.84
CA SER A 299 -19.21 -26.72 2.68
C SER A 299 -18.69 -25.33 2.35
N ASP A 300 -19.08 -24.82 1.19
CA ASP A 300 -18.95 -23.41 0.83
C ASP A 300 -20.34 -22.77 0.81
N ILE A 301 -20.50 -21.61 1.45
CA ILE A 301 -21.71 -20.79 1.33
C ILE A 301 -21.34 -19.36 0.96
N ARG A 302 -21.99 -18.84 -0.09
CA ARG A 302 -21.87 -17.45 -0.51
C ARG A 302 -23.23 -16.77 -0.44
N VAL A 303 -23.33 -15.66 0.28
CA VAL A 303 -24.56 -14.88 0.45
C VAL A 303 -24.33 -13.47 -0.10
N ASP A 304 -24.72 -13.24 -1.34
CA ASP A 304 -24.81 -11.91 -1.94
C ASP A 304 -26.25 -11.36 -1.91
N GLY A 305 -27.25 -12.24 -1.73
CA GLY A 305 -28.66 -11.90 -1.53
C GLY A 305 -29.05 -11.92 -0.05
N LEU A 306 -30.11 -12.68 0.27
CA LEU A 306 -30.61 -12.82 1.62
C LEU A 306 -30.70 -14.27 2.10
N LEU A 307 -30.10 -14.56 3.25
CA LEU A 307 -30.33 -15.78 4.04
C LEU A 307 -31.12 -15.40 5.29
N ASP A 308 -32.28 -16.01 5.50
CA ASP A 308 -33.12 -15.80 6.68
C ASP A 308 -33.42 -17.16 7.33
N THR A 309 -32.96 -17.35 8.56
CA THR A 309 -32.97 -18.62 9.30
C THR A 309 -33.17 -18.37 10.80
N VAL A 310 -33.52 -19.40 11.58
CA VAL A 310 -33.62 -19.25 13.03
C VAL A 310 -32.23 -19.25 13.66
N ASP A 311 -31.43 -20.27 13.38
CA ASP A 311 -30.05 -20.40 13.86
C ASP A 311 -29.16 -20.86 12.69
N LEU A 312 -27.93 -20.35 12.63
CA LEU A 312 -26.94 -20.71 11.62
C LEU A 312 -25.75 -21.41 12.26
N TYR A 313 -25.56 -22.70 11.94
CA TYR A 313 -24.46 -23.52 12.43
C TYR A 313 -23.51 -23.88 11.30
N LEU A 314 -22.26 -23.47 11.44
CA LEU A 314 -21.19 -23.67 10.46
C LEU A 314 -20.07 -24.51 11.08
N SER A 315 -19.66 -25.60 10.43
CA SER A 315 -18.54 -26.42 10.90
C SER A 315 -17.57 -26.69 9.75
N ASN A 316 -16.36 -26.12 9.82
CA ASN A 316 -15.37 -26.14 8.74
C ASN A 316 -15.96 -25.66 7.40
N THR A 317 -16.83 -24.66 7.45
CA THR A 317 -17.53 -24.11 6.28
C THR A 317 -16.95 -22.76 5.94
N ASP A 318 -16.78 -22.46 4.66
CA ASP A 318 -16.36 -21.15 4.18
C ASP A 318 -17.60 -20.30 3.87
N LEU A 319 -17.81 -19.25 4.65
CA LEU A 319 -18.86 -18.25 4.47
C LEU A 319 -18.31 -17.02 3.74
N SER A 320 -18.94 -16.58 2.66
CA SER A 320 -18.53 -15.40 1.89
C SER A 320 -19.71 -14.56 1.39
N GLY A 321 -19.43 -13.36 0.88
CA GLY A 321 -20.41 -12.51 0.17
C GLY A 321 -20.62 -11.14 0.80
N SER A 322 -21.50 -10.34 0.17
CA SER A 322 -21.84 -8.97 0.61
C SER A 322 -23.34 -8.75 0.87
N GLY A 323 -24.09 -9.85 1.03
CA GLY A 323 -25.51 -9.85 1.34
C GLY A 323 -25.81 -9.70 2.83
N ALA A 324 -27.00 -10.14 3.22
CA ALA A 324 -27.45 -10.15 4.60
C ALA A 324 -27.83 -11.57 5.06
N ILE A 325 -27.56 -11.83 6.33
CA ILE A 325 -27.91 -13.06 7.03
C ILE A 325 -28.72 -12.65 8.27
N PHE A 326 -30.00 -12.99 8.29
CA PHE A 326 -30.83 -12.91 9.50
C PHE A 326 -30.82 -14.29 10.15
N ALA A 327 -30.21 -14.40 11.33
CA ALA A 327 -30.27 -15.61 12.15
C ALA A 327 -30.84 -15.22 13.51
N GLY A 328 -32.16 -15.33 13.66
CA GLY A 328 -32.91 -14.74 14.78
C GLY A 328 -32.42 -15.16 16.18
N GLY A 329 -31.75 -16.30 16.29
CA GLY A 329 -30.97 -16.75 17.43
C GLY A 329 -29.48 -16.43 17.29
N ASN A 330 -28.68 -17.45 17.01
CA ASN A 330 -27.23 -17.38 17.00
C ASN A 330 -26.64 -17.81 15.65
N THR A 331 -25.49 -17.25 15.34
CA THR A 331 -24.59 -17.79 14.33
C THR A 331 -23.37 -18.38 15.00
N VAL A 332 -23.25 -19.70 14.94
CA VAL A 332 -22.19 -20.45 15.59
C VAL A 332 -21.29 -21.10 14.54
N MET A 333 -20.01 -20.80 14.59
CA MET A 333 -19.03 -21.28 13.62
C MET A 333 -17.84 -21.95 14.32
N PHE A 334 -17.55 -23.19 13.93
CA PHE A 334 -16.42 -23.98 14.40
C PHE A 334 -15.48 -24.29 13.23
N GLY A 335 -14.31 -23.67 13.19
CA GLY A 335 -13.40 -23.75 12.05
C GLY A 335 -13.92 -23.01 10.81
N GLY A 336 -13.31 -23.26 9.64
CA GLY A 336 -13.68 -22.63 8.37
C GLY A 336 -13.20 -21.18 8.24
N SER A 337 -13.72 -20.46 7.25
CA SER A 337 -13.41 -19.04 7.06
C SER A 337 -14.63 -18.15 6.79
N ILE A 338 -14.58 -16.90 7.23
CA ILE A 338 -15.52 -15.84 6.85
C ILE A 338 -14.79 -14.86 5.93
N ARG A 339 -15.34 -14.61 4.74
CA ARG A 339 -14.83 -13.66 3.74
C ARG A 339 -15.90 -12.62 3.39
N PRO A 340 -16.02 -11.54 4.17
CA PRO A 340 -16.94 -10.46 3.83
C PRO A 340 -16.56 -9.84 2.49
N GLY A 341 -17.54 -9.40 1.72
CA GLY A 341 -17.32 -8.76 0.42
C GLY A 341 -17.28 -9.74 -0.75
N ARG A 342 -16.83 -9.24 -1.89
CA ARG A 342 -16.74 -10.00 -3.14
C ARG A 342 -15.38 -10.64 -3.30
N LEU A 343 -15.38 -11.85 -3.87
CA LEU A 343 -14.17 -12.61 -4.17
C LEU A 343 -13.37 -12.04 -5.36
N ASP A 344 -13.69 -10.83 -5.84
CA ASP A 344 -12.95 -10.16 -6.91
C ASP A 344 -11.74 -9.35 -6.40
N GLY A 345 -11.56 -9.27 -5.07
CA GLY A 345 -10.42 -8.61 -4.42
C GLY A 345 -10.56 -7.11 -4.32
N VAL A 346 -11.75 -6.55 -4.56
CA VAL A 346 -12.04 -5.13 -4.35
C VAL A 346 -12.53 -4.97 -2.91
N GLY A 347 -11.71 -4.37 -2.06
CA GLY A 347 -12.08 -4.13 -0.67
C GLY A 347 -13.17 -3.07 -0.51
N GLY A 348 -13.81 -3.05 0.65
CA GLY A 348 -14.78 -2.00 1.03
C GLY A 348 -16.23 -2.44 0.98
N GLU A 349 -16.50 -3.72 0.80
CA GLU A 349 -17.84 -4.28 0.91
C GLU A 349 -18.13 -4.80 2.33
N ALA A 350 -19.38 -5.14 2.62
CA ALA A 350 -19.77 -5.62 3.93
C ALA A 350 -20.69 -6.83 3.85
N LEU A 351 -20.47 -7.81 4.74
CA LEU A 351 -21.42 -8.89 5.02
C LEU A 351 -22.18 -8.53 6.29
N TYR A 352 -23.51 -8.53 6.21
CA TYR A 352 -24.37 -8.17 7.34
C TYR A 352 -24.88 -9.43 8.03
N LEU A 353 -24.66 -9.51 9.33
CA LEU A 353 -25.10 -10.61 10.19
C LEU A 353 -25.99 -10.06 11.30
N GLU A 354 -27.29 -10.29 11.19
CA GLU A 354 -28.25 -9.94 12.24
C GLU A 354 -28.47 -11.12 13.18
N SER A 355 -27.47 -11.36 14.03
CA SER A 355 -27.45 -12.38 15.08
C SER A 355 -26.29 -12.13 16.04
N ASP A 356 -26.26 -12.87 17.15
CA ASP A 356 -25.03 -13.03 17.92
C ASP A 356 -24.06 -13.97 17.19
N LEU A 357 -22.78 -13.60 17.10
CA LEU A 357 -21.73 -14.40 16.43
C LEU A 357 -20.83 -15.11 17.46
N PHE A 358 -20.71 -16.43 17.34
CA PHE A 358 -19.75 -17.25 18.09
C PHE A 358 -18.80 -17.95 17.12
N LEU A 359 -17.60 -17.38 16.94
CA LEU A 359 -16.58 -17.93 16.04
C LEU A 359 -15.46 -18.58 16.86
N ARG A 360 -15.22 -19.88 16.64
CA ARG A 360 -14.17 -20.66 17.31
C ARG A 360 -13.25 -21.32 16.28
N ASP A 361 -11.94 -21.14 16.46
CA ASP A 361 -10.89 -21.76 15.65
C ASP A 361 -11.00 -21.47 14.14
N GLY A 362 -11.63 -20.35 13.76
CA GLY A 362 -11.86 -19.96 12.37
C GLY A 362 -10.86 -18.94 11.82
N VAL A 363 -11.07 -18.54 10.57
CA VAL A 363 -10.34 -17.45 9.91
C VAL A 363 -11.33 -16.37 9.46
N ILE A 364 -11.00 -15.09 9.64
CA ILE A 364 -11.68 -13.98 8.97
C ILE A 364 -10.70 -13.42 7.95
N GLU A 365 -11.01 -13.56 6.67
CA GLU A 365 -10.17 -13.07 5.56
C GLU A 365 -10.81 -11.81 4.98
N VAL A 366 -10.04 -10.73 4.87
CA VAL A 366 -10.52 -9.43 4.39
C VAL A 366 -9.55 -8.85 3.37
N ASP A 367 -10.09 -8.27 2.30
CA ASP A 367 -9.33 -7.55 1.30
C ASP A 367 -9.28 -6.05 1.65
N LEU A 368 -8.09 -5.45 1.49
CA LEU A 368 -7.82 -4.04 1.74
C LEU A 368 -7.31 -3.37 0.46
N SER A 369 -8.07 -2.40 -0.04
CA SER A 369 -7.78 -1.62 -1.24
C SER A 369 -7.99 -0.12 -1.04
N ALA A 370 -7.89 0.67 -2.11
CA ALA A 370 -8.13 2.11 -2.08
C ALA A 370 -9.61 2.46 -1.82
N GLU A 371 -10.52 1.53 -2.12
CA GLU A 371 -11.97 1.65 -1.93
C GLU A 371 -12.39 1.40 -0.46
N GLY A 372 -11.61 0.61 0.29
CA GLY A 372 -11.86 0.33 1.68
C GLY A 372 -11.31 -1.03 2.13
N ILE A 373 -11.75 -1.45 3.32
CA ILE A 373 -11.54 -2.82 3.81
C ILE A 373 -12.88 -3.54 3.82
N ASP A 374 -12.88 -4.81 3.48
CA ASP A 374 -14.08 -5.63 3.70
C ASP A 374 -14.41 -5.74 5.18
N THR A 375 -15.70 -5.62 5.50
CA THR A 375 -16.16 -5.53 6.89
C THR A 375 -17.24 -6.57 7.19
N LEU A 376 -17.10 -7.27 8.32
CA LEU A 376 -18.17 -8.07 8.90
C LEU A 376 -18.99 -7.21 9.87
N MET A 377 -20.24 -6.94 9.52
CA MET A 377 -21.17 -6.15 10.33
C MET A 377 -22.06 -7.08 11.15
N VAL A 378 -21.87 -7.15 12.47
CA VAL A 378 -22.65 -8.02 13.37
C VAL A 378 -23.62 -7.16 14.20
N TYR A 379 -24.91 -7.25 13.93
CA TYR A 379 -25.90 -6.48 14.71
C TYR A 379 -26.14 -7.03 16.11
N GLY A 380 -25.67 -8.24 16.43
CA GLY A 380 -25.62 -8.78 17.79
C GLY A 380 -24.33 -8.44 18.54
N SER A 381 -24.01 -9.29 19.51
CA SER A 381 -22.70 -9.39 20.15
C SER A 381 -21.82 -10.40 19.38
N ALA A 382 -20.49 -10.27 19.47
CA ALA A 382 -19.58 -11.22 18.85
C ALA A 382 -18.54 -11.76 19.85
N ASP A 383 -18.41 -13.07 19.92
CA ASP A 383 -17.32 -13.79 20.62
C ASP A 383 -16.44 -14.48 19.59
N ILE A 384 -15.27 -13.88 19.33
CA ILE A 384 -14.38 -14.23 18.22
C ILE A 384 -13.07 -14.80 18.75
N ASP A 385 -12.82 -16.06 18.42
CA ASP A 385 -11.54 -16.76 18.57
C ASP A 385 -11.10 -17.23 17.16
N ALA A 386 -10.36 -16.36 16.46
CA ALA A 386 -10.04 -16.55 15.05
C ALA A 386 -8.73 -15.86 14.62
N GLU A 387 -8.12 -16.38 13.55
CA GLU A 387 -7.06 -15.69 12.80
C GLU A 387 -7.71 -14.64 11.87
N ILE A 388 -7.31 -13.38 11.98
CA ILE A 388 -7.61 -12.35 11.00
C ILE A 388 -6.54 -12.39 9.91
N ARG A 389 -6.92 -12.66 8.67
CA ARG A 389 -6.02 -12.67 7.52
C ARG A 389 -6.29 -11.44 6.65
N LEU A 390 -5.28 -10.59 6.52
CA LEU A 390 -5.35 -9.39 5.70
C LEU A 390 -4.72 -9.63 4.34
N ASN A 391 -5.49 -9.48 3.27
CA ASN A 391 -5.03 -9.45 1.90
C ASN A 391 -4.93 -7.98 1.45
N LEU A 392 -3.76 -7.57 0.98
CA LEU A 392 -3.52 -6.19 0.56
C LEU A 392 -3.44 -6.12 -0.96
N ASP A 393 -4.22 -5.21 -1.58
CA ASP A 393 -4.02 -4.85 -2.99
C ASP A 393 -2.59 -4.33 -3.17
N PRO A 394 -1.76 -4.95 -4.03
CA PRO A 394 -0.38 -4.52 -4.24
C PRO A 394 -0.23 -3.07 -4.73
N ASN A 395 -1.28 -2.46 -5.26
CA ASN A 395 -1.27 -1.05 -5.70
C ASN A 395 -1.71 -0.08 -4.62
N TYR A 396 -2.23 -0.56 -3.50
CA TYR A 396 -2.69 0.28 -2.40
C TYR A 396 -1.63 0.41 -1.30
N GLN A 397 -1.26 1.65 -1.01
CA GLN A 397 -0.26 2.00 -0.01
C GLN A 397 -0.88 2.92 1.05
N PRO A 398 -1.57 2.37 2.05
CA PRO A 398 -2.21 3.17 3.09
C PRO A 398 -1.23 4.06 3.85
N LEU A 399 -1.70 5.22 4.31
CA LEU A 399 -0.87 6.12 5.11
C LEU A 399 -0.57 5.49 6.47
N ARG A 400 0.63 5.74 7.01
CA ARG A 400 1.00 5.37 8.39
C ARG A 400 -0.08 5.84 9.37
N GLY A 401 -0.45 5.00 10.33
CA GLY A 401 -1.51 5.27 11.31
C GLY A 401 -2.94 5.10 10.76
N SER A 402 -3.12 4.66 9.51
CA SER A 402 -4.44 4.31 9.00
C SER A 402 -5.06 3.17 9.81
N ARG A 403 -6.36 3.27 10.03
CA ARG A 403 -7.16 2.30 10.80
C ARG A 403 -8.27 1.76 9.94
N PHE A 404 -8.47 0.46 10.00
CA PHE A 404 -9.43 -0.28 9.20
C PHE A 404 -10.29 -1.14 10.13
N THR A 405 -11.61 -1.08 10.01
CA THR A 405 -12.52 -1.89 10.82
C THR A 405 -12.78 -3.20 10.08
N VAL A 406 -12.41 -4.33 10.68
CA VAL A 406 -12.61 -5.67 10.11
C VAL A 406 -13.94 -6.25 10.56
N VAL A 407 -14.24 -6.07 11.85
CA VAL A 407 -15.51 -6.48 12.46
C VAL A 407 -16.07 -5.31 13.23
N GLU A 408 -17.33 -4.98 13.00
CA GLU A 408 -18.09 -3.99 13.77
C GLU A 408 -19.31 -4.65 14.39
N THR A 409 -19.61 -4.33 15.66
CA THR A 409 -20.75 -4.92 16.35
C THR A 409 -21.57 -3.91 17.14
N ALA A 410 -22.88 -4.17 17.26
CA ALA A 410 -23.79 -3.27 17.98
C ALA A 410 -23.83 -3.54 19.50
N PHE A 411 -23.62 -4.79 19.93
CA PHE A 411 -23.70 -5.20 21.35
C PHE A 411 -22.38 -5.67 21.96
N GLY A 412 -21.29 -5.45 21.24
CA GLY A 412 -19.93 -5.56 21.73
C GLY A 412 -19.15 -6.76 21.22
N VAL A 413 -17.83 -6.75 21.45
CA VAL A 413 -16.89 -7.77 20.97
C VAL A 413 -16.10 -8.36 22.15
N ALA A 414 -16.11 -9.69 22.26
CA ALA A 414 -15.15 -10.45 23.03
C ALA A 414 -14.15 -11.11 22.07
N SER A 415 -12.86 -10.82 22.22
CA SER A 415 -11.79 -11.45 21.45
C SER A 415 -10.66 -11.83 22.40
N ASN A 416 -10.58 -13.12 22.74
CA ASN A 416 -9.65 -13.60 23.77
C ASN A 416 -8.35 -14.14 23.18
N ASN A 417 -8.39 -14.67 21.96
CA ASN A 417 -7.30 -15.44 21.34
C ASN A 417 -7.10 -15.09 19.86
N SER A 418 -7.67 -13.98 19.38
CA SER A 418 -7.49 -13.59 17.98
C SER A 418 -6.04 -13.21 17.68
N SER A 419 -5.60 -13.58 16.47
CA SER A 419 -4.29 -13.23 15.93
C SER A 419 -4.43 -12.56 14.57
N LEU A 420 -3.37 -11.91 14.10
CA LEU A 420 -3.34 -11.24 12.80
C LEU A 420 -2.22 -11.82 11.95
N THR A 421 -2.58 -12.30 10.75
CA THR A 421 -1.66 -12.64 9.67
C THR A 421 -1.82 -11.59 8.58
N ALA A 422 -0.79 -10.77 8.38
CA ALA A 422 -0.78 -9.72 7.36
C ALA A 422 0.57 -9.67 6.64
N PRO A 423 0.62 -9.30 5.35
CA PRO A 423 1.88 -9.03 4.67
C PRO A 423 2.59 -7.84 5.33
N SER A 424 3.91 -7.90 5.48
CA SER A 424 4.73 -6.76 5.90
C SER A 424 4.92 -5.85 4.69
N PRO A 425 4.35 -4.62 4.65
CA PRO A 425 4.48 -3.76 3.47
C PRO A 425 5.92 -3.31 3.25
N SER A 426 6.68 -3.17 4.33
CA SER A 426 8.08 -2.75 4.33
C SER A 426 8.78 -3.18 5.63
N PRO A 427 10.08 -2.91 5.80
CA PRO A 427 10.77 -3.09 7.07
C PRO A 427 10.29 -2.16 8.19
N VAL A 428 9.64 -1.03 7.86
CA VAL A 428 9.21 0.00 8.82
C VAL A 428 7.77 -0.19 9.24
N LEU A 429 6.93 -0.66 8.30
CA LEU A 429 5.49 -0.78 8.47
C LEU A 429 5.08 -2.17 8.94
N SER A 430 4.19 -2.23 9.92
CA SER A 430 3.54 -3.46 10.37
C SER A 430 2.08 -3.21 10.71
N TYR A 431 1.23 -4.18 10.40
CA TYR A 431 -0.16 -4.17 10.82
C TYR A 431 -0.28 -4.73 12.24
N VAL A 432 -1.07 -4.07 13.08
CA VAL A 432 -1.38 -4.55 14.43
C VAL A 432 -2.88 -4.69 14.61
N LEU A 433 -3.29 -5.71 15.36
CA LEU A 433 -4.67 -5.95 15.71
C LEU A 433 -5.06 -5.05 16.91
N GLY A 434 -6.13 -4.29 16.75
CA GLY A 434 -6.77 -3.51 17.80
C GLY A 434 -8.17 -4.05 18.10
N VAL A 435 -8.51 -4.20 19.37
CA VAL A 435 -9.86 -4.59 19.80
C VAL A 435 -10.40 -3.48 20.70
N THR A 436 -11.61 -3.02 20.38
CA THR A 436 -12.40 -2.08 21.18
C THR A 436 -13.67 -2.78 21.66
N ASP A 437 -14.45 -2.10 22.49
CA ASP A 437 -15.71 -2.67 23.00
C ASP A 437 -16.68 -3.06 21.88
N SER A 438 -16.63 -2.41 20.70
CA SER A 438 -17.58 -2.60 19.59
C SER A 438 -16.95 -2.96 18.25
N ALA A 439 -15.63 -3.18 18.19
CA ALA A 439 -14.97 -3.44 16.91
C ALA A 439 -13.63 -4.17 17.06
N ILE A 440 -13.33 -5.02 16.08
CA ILE A 440 -11.99 -5.50 15.78
C ILE A 440 -11.49 -4.71 14.57
N GLY A 441 -10.35 -4.05 14.73
CA GLY A 441 -9.72 -3.27 13.67
C GLY A 441 -8.25 -3.62 13.49
N VAL A 442 -7.71 -3.20 12.36
CA VAL A 442 -6.28 -3.29 12.05
C VAL A 442 -5.74 -1.87 11.90
N GLU A 443 -4.64 -1.58 12.57
CA GLU A 443 -3.92 -0.30 12.46
C GLU A 443 -2.58 -0.53 11.77
N LEU A 444 -2.27 0.28 10.76
CA LEU A 444 -0.94 0.31 10.16
C LEU A 444 -0.01 1.12 11.07
N GLN A 445 0.86 0.45 11.80
CA GLN A 445 1.89 1.08 12.63
C GLN A 445 3.21 1.14 11.90
N ALA A 446 4.04 2.09 12.33
CA ALA A 446 5.35 2.31 11.76
C ALA A 446 6.38 2.42 12.88
N ALA A 447 7.45 1.64 12.78
CA ALA A 447 8.58 1.75 13.68
C ALA A 447 9.34 3.09 13.45
N PRO A 448 10.04 3.61 14.48
CA PRO A 448 10.87 4.80 14.32
C PRO A 448 11.98 4.57 13.28
N TYR A 449 12.20 5.51 12.35
CA TYR A 449 13.26 5.40 11.36
C TYR A 449 14.64 5.24 12.03
N ALA A 450 14.84 5.83 13.21
CA ALA A 450 16.11 5.79 13.93
C ALA A 450 16.56 4.36 14.29
N SER A 451 15.63 3.39 14.42
CA SER A 451 16.01 1.98 14.66
C SER A 451 16.61 1.28 13.45
N PHE A 452 16.49 1.87 12.26
CA PHE A 452 16.99 1.32 11.00
C PHE A 452 18.27 2.00 10.50
N ALA A 453 18.70 3.08 11.15
CA ALA A 453 19.89 3.83 10.76
C ALA A 453 21.20 3.07 11.05
N GLY A 454 21.98 2.81 10.00
CA GLY A 454 23.31 2.21 10.05
C GLY A 454 24.46 3.21 10.22
N SER A 455 24.26 4.49 9.87
CA SER A 455 25.24 5.56 10.02
C SER A 455 24.76 6.68 10.95
N ASP A 456 25.69 7.51 11.46
CA ASP A 456 25.34 8.69 12.27
C ASP A 456 24.54 9.71 11.47
N GLN A 457 24.80 9.82 10.17
CA GLN A 457 24.07 10.68 9.24
C GLN A 457 22.64 10.22 9.06
N GLN A 458 22.43 8.93 8.75
CA GLN A 458 21.09 8.34 8.66
C GLN A 458 20.33 8.55 9.97
N ARG A 459 21.01 8.39 11.11
CA ARG A 459 20.39 8.56 12.43
C ARG A 459 19.99 10.00 12.71
N ALA A 460 20.77 10.98 12.27
CA ALA A 460 20.45 12.40 12.43
C ALA A 460 19.16 12.77 11.68
N VAL A 461 19.06 12.38 10.41
CA VAL A 461 17.84 12.57 9.59
C VAL A 461 16.66 11.81 10.22
N ALA A 462 16.85 10.52 10.48
CA ALA A 462 15.80 9.65 11.02
C ALA A 462 15.23 10.13 12.36
N THR A 463 16.08 10.56 13.28
CA THR A 463 15.66 11.06 14.60
C THR A 463 14.85 12.35 14.47
N ALA A 464 15.24 13.25 13.56
CA ALA A 464 14.51 14.48 13.33
C ALA A 464 13.13 14.22 12.70
N LEU A 465 13.05 13.27 11.75
CA LEU A 465 11.78 12.84 11.16
C LEU A 465 10.87 12.15 12.19
N ASP A 466 11.41 11.25 13.01
CA ASP A 466 10.66 10.59 14.08
C ASP A 466 10.07 11.62 15.06
N ALA A 467 10.85 12.64 15.43
CA ALA A 467 10.40 13.73 16.28
C ALA A 467 9.27 14.53 15.62
N ALA A 468 9.40 14.89 14.34
CA ALA A 468 8.35 15.60 13.60
C ALA A 468 7.07 14.79 13.45
N LEU A 469 7.16 13.49 13.15
CA LEU A 469 6.02 12.60 13.00
C LEU A 469 5.28 12.35 14.33
N SER A 470 6.00 12.35 15.45
CA SER A 470 5.40 12.20 16.79
C SER A 470 4.48 13.37 17.19
N GLY A 471 4.64 14.55 16.56
CA GLY A 471 3.82 15.73 16.80
C GLY A 471 2.42 15.69 16.17
N GLY A 472 2.09 14.63 15.43
CA GLY A 472 0.89 14.53 14.60
C GLY A 472 1.19 15.07 13.19
N ALA A 473 1.32 14.16 12.22
CA ALA A 473 1.65 14.49 10.84
C ALA A 473 0.46 15.10 10.11
N SER A 474 0.10 16.36 10.37
CA SER A 474 -0.92 17.08 9.60
C SER A 474 -0.35 17.82 8.38
N ASP A 475 0.97 17.95 8.28
CA ASP A 475 1.64 18.58 7.15
C ASP A 475 1.71 17.62 5.96
N ALA A 476 1.19 18.04 4.80
CA ALA A 476 1.15 17.22 3.60
C ALA A 476 2.56 16.87 3.08
N GLY A 477 3.52 17.78 3.21
CA GLY A 477 4.91 17.51 2.85
C GLY A 477 5.56 16.47 3.76
N LEU A 478 5.23 16.49 5.06
CA LEU A 478 5.75 15.52 6.02
C LEU A 478 5.16 14.13 5.76
N GLN A 479 3.88 14.08 5.41
CA GLN A 479 3.21 12.84 5.00
C GLN A 479 3.80 12.29 3.69
N GLU A 480 4.06 13.14 2.69
CA GLU A 480 4.70 12.71 1.44
C GLU A 480 6.11 12.16 1.69
N LEU A 481 6.90 12.84 2.51
CA LEU A 481 8.24 12.42 2.92
C LEU A 481 8.22 11.07 3.66
N ALA A 482 7.34 10.95 4.65
CA ALA A 482 7.18 9.72 5.42
C ALA A 482 6.67 8.57 4.54
N HIS A 483 5.69 8.81 3.67
CA HIS A 483 5.16 7.80 2.75
C HIS A 483 6.24 7.26 1.80
N ALA A 484 7.08 8.14 1.25
CA ALA A 484 8.19 7.74 0.38
C ALA A 484 9.26 6.90 1.11
N LEU A 485 9.43 7.07 2.42
CA LEU A 485 10.35 6.30 3.25
C LEU A 485 9.71 5.02 3.82
N ASP A 486 8.44 5.08 4.19
CA ASP A 486 7.68 3.98 4.80
C ASP A 486 7.53 2.80 3.81
N TYR A 487 7.48 3.05 2.51
CA TYR A 487 7.29 2.01 1.47
C TYR A 487 8.59 1.59 0.75
N ARG A 488 9.75 1.72 1.39
CA ARG A 488 11.01 1.19 0.84
C ARG A 488 11.01 -0.35 0.88
N PRO A 489 11.39 -1.03 -0.22
CA PRO A 489 11.20 -2.48 -0.36
C PRO A 489 12.08 -3.29 0.60
N ASP A 490 13.22 -2.74 1.01
CA ASP A 490 14.17 -3.41 1.88
C ASP A 490 14.95 -2.39 2.74
N LEU A 491 15.68 -2.92 3.73
CA LEU A 491 16.44 -2.13 4.69
C LEU A 491 17.56 -1.30 4.05
N ALA A 492 18.25 -1.83 3.04
CA ALA A 492 19.33 -1.11 2.37
C ALA A 492 18.74 0.08 1.58
N SER A 493 17.64 -0.16 0.87
CA SER A 493 16.88 0.85 0.14
C SER A 493 16.36 1.99 1.05
N LEU A 494 15.99 1.70 2.30
CA LEU A 494 15.64 2.72 3.31
C LEU A 494 16.87 3.48 3.81
N GLN A 495 17.95 2.77 4.11
CA GLN A 495 19.20 3.35 4.58
C GLN A 495 19.81 4.29 3.53
N ASP A 496 19.76 3.93 2.25
CA ASP A 496 20.21 4.75 1.13
C ASP A 496 19.35 6.01 0.98
N ALA A 497 18.03 5.89 1.15
CA ALA A 497 17.12 7.04 1.12
C ALA A 497 17.46 8.03 2.25
N LEU A 498 17.58 7.54 3.49
CA LEU A 498 17.96 8.36 4.66
C LEU A 498 19.36 8.97 4.50
N GLN A 499 20.32 8.22 3.93
CA GLN A 499 21.67 8.70 3.67
C GLN A 499 21.65 9.85 2.65
N SER A 500 20.94 9.64 1.53
CA SER A 500 20.84 10.61 0.43
C SER A 500 20.08 11.86 0.84
N ALA A 501 19.10 11.76 1.75
CA ALA A 501 18.32 12.89 2.27
C ALA A 501 19.18 13.90 3.05
N SER A 502 20.31 13.49 3.63
CA SER A 502 21.22 14.43 4.28
C SER A 502 22.15 15.12 3.26
N PRO A 503 22.21 16.46 3.23
CA PRO A 503 22.96 17.23 2.24
C PRO A 503 24.46 17.33 2.56
N SER A 504 25.10 16.23 3.00
CA SER A 504 26.53 16.23 3.36
C SER A 504 27.48 16.52 2.20
N ASP A 505 26.98 16.43 0.97
CA ASP A 505 27.72 16.81 -0.25
C ASP A 505 28.10 18.31 -0.23
N THR A 506 27.40 19.14 0.57
CA THR A 506 27.73 20.57 0.82
C THR A 506 29.17 20.78 1.29
N PHE A 507 29.77 19.80 2.00
CA PHE A 507 31.13 19.92 2.50
C PHE A 507 32.20 19.79 1.41
N ALA A 508 31.83 19.40 0.18
CA ALA A 508 32.72 19.53 -0.97
C ALA A 508 33.15 21.00 -1.17
N MET A 509 32.23 21.96 -0.95
CA MET A 509 32.52 23.39 -1.09
C MET A 509 33.65 23.84 -0.15
N ASP A 510 33.71 23.30 1.07
CA ASP A 510 34.79 23.59 2.03
C ASP A 510 36.13 23.14 1.46
N ARG A 511 36.17 21.93 0.90
CA ARG A 511 37.38 21.34 0.34
C ARG A 511 37.89 22.14 -0.86
N LEU A 512 36.97 22.63 -1.70
CA LEU A 512 37.30 23.45 -2.87
C LEU A 512 37.77 24.85 -2.44
N GLY A 513 37.08 25.47 -1.47
CA GLY A 513 37.47 26.76 -0.90
C GLY A 513 38.87 26.73 -0.28
N PHE A 514 39.20 25.71 0.52
CA PHE A 514 40.56 25.60 1.07
C PHE A 514 41.64 25.30 0.01
N GLY A 515 41.26 24.72 -1.13
CA GLY A 515 42.12 24.60 -2.31
C GLY A 515 42.65 25.97 -2.79
N ILE A 516 41.80 27.00 -2.76
CA ILE A 516 42.18 28.38 -3.12
C ILE A 516 43.24 28.93 -2.16
N SER A 517 43.08 28.76 -0.85
CA SER A 517 44.06 29.22 0.14
C SER A 517 45.45 28.62 -0.11
N ARG A 518 45.51 27.32 -0.43
CA ARG A 518 46.76 26.65 -0.76
C ARG A 518 47.35 27.13 -2.09
N ALA A 519 46.52 27.31 -3.11
CA ALA A 519 46.95 27.87 -4.40
C ALA A 519 47.57 29.27 -4.22
N MET A 520 47.01 30.12 -3.35
CA MET A 520 47.58 31.43 -3.03
C MET A 520 48.90 31.32 -2.26
N ALA A 521 49.00 30.38 -1.30
CA ALA A 521 50.24 30.13 -0.57
C ALA A 521 51.38 29.70 -1.50
N ASP A 522 51.10 28.76 -2.41
CA ASP A 522 52.07 28.22 -3.36
C ASP A 522 52.51 29.30 -4.37
N LEU A 523 51.56 30.11 -4.87
CA LEU A 523 51.86 31.27 -5.70
C LEU A 523 52.85 32.20 -4.99
N VAL A 524 52.57 32.57 -3.74
CA VAL A 524 53.44 33.46 -2.96
C VAL A 524 54.80 32.82 -2.69
N SER A 525 54.86 31.52 -2.45
CA SER A 525 56.10 30.78 -2.24
C SER A 525 57.00 30.74 -3.47
N GLN A 526 56.41 30.56 -4.65
CA GLN A 526 57.10 30.70 -5.91
C GLN A 526 57.59 32.14 -6.15
N ARG A 527 56.78 33.16 -5.83
CA ARG A 527 57.25 34.56 -5.93
C ARG A 527 58.38 34.86 -4.94
N GLY A 528 58.31 34.30 -3.74
CA GLY A 528 59.34 34.42 -2.71
C GLY A 528 60.67 33.81 -3.14
N SER A 529 60.66 32.67 -3.85
CA SER A 529 61.90 32.06 -4.36
C SER A 529 62.62 32.97 -5.35
N LEU A 530 61.88 33.61 -6.26
CA LEU A 530 62.43 34.59 -7.19
C LEU A 530 63.00 35.84 -6.49
N ALA A 531 62.39 36.27 -5.38
CA ALA A 531 62.90 37.37 -4.57
C ALA A 531 64.23 37.01 -3.88
N ARG A 532 64.37 35.77 -3.39
CA ARG A 532 65.63 35.27 -2.80
C ARG A 532 66.77 35.25 -3.81
N ASP A 533 66.49 34.78 -5.02
CA ASP A 533 67.51 34.72 -6.07
C ASP A 533 68.07 36.10 -6.39
N ALA A 534 67.20 37.11 -6.40
CA ALA A 534 67.59 38.49 -6.65
C ALA A 534 68.40 39.10 -5.49
N ALA A 535 68.10 38.73 -4.24
CA ALA A 535 68.87 39.20 -3.08
C ALA A 535 70.30 38.62 -3.06
N GLY A 536 70.45 37.34 -3.43
CA GLY A 536 71.76 36.67 -3.52
C GLY A 536 72.66 37.18 -4.65
N ALA A 537 72.09 37.79 -5.70
CA ALA A 537 72.85 38.31 -6.84
C ALA A 537 73.55 39.67 -6.57
N GLY A 538 73.29 40.32 -5.44
CA GLY A 538 74.01 41.55 -5.04
C GLY A 538 73.80 42.77 -5.94
N GLU A 539 72.66 42.86 -6.66
CA GLU A 539 72.34 43.96 -7.57
C GLU A 539 72.00 45.28 -6.82
N ALA A 540 73.00 45.91 -6.20
CA ALA A 540 72.89 47.22 -5.57
C ALA A 540 73.08 48.34 -6.61
N GLY A 541 72.00 48.84 -7.23
CA GLY A 541 72.10 50.01 -8.11
C GLY A 541 71.02 50.21 -9.17
N VAL A 542 69.90 49.49 -9.09
CA VAL A 542 68.93 49.37 -10.18
C VAL A 542 67.91 50.53 -10.17
N ALA A 543 67.66 51.15 -11.33
CA ALA A 543 66.70 52.25 -11.53
C ALA A 543 65.26 51.85 -11.13
N LEU A 544 64.40 52.82 -10.80
CA LEU A 544 63.02 52.55 -10.36
C LEU A 544 62.18 51.77 -11.39
N SER A 545 62.44 51.95 -12.69
CA SER A 545 61.76 51.21 -13.76
C SER A 545 62.06 49.72 -13.67
N GLU A 546 63.32 49.36 -13.44
CA GLU A 546 63.88 47.99 -13.38
C GLU A 546 63.49 47.21 -12.09
N ARG A 547 62.47 47.62 -11.35
CA ARG A 547 62.07 47.03 -10.05
C ARG A 547 60.70 46.37 -10.06
N ALA A 548 59.97 46.47 -11.16
CA ALA A 548 58.65 45.88 -11.31
C ALA A 548 58.73 44.54 -12.07
N THR A 549 58.07 43.51 -11.57
CA THR A 549 57.85 42.26 -12.29
C THR A 549 56.36 42.07 -12.50
N ALA A 550 55.93 41.87 -13.75
CA ALA A 550 54.60 41.35 -14.02
C ALA A 550 54.69 39.83 -14.22
N TYR A 551 53.68 39.09 -13.79
CA TYR A 551 53.63 37.65 -13.97
C TYR A 551 52.23 37.15 -14.29
N PHE A 552 52.21 35.97 -14.90
CA PHE A 552 51.04 35.16 -15.18
C PHE A 552 51.29 33.75 -14.66
N ASP A 553 50.31 33.20 -13.97
CA ASP A 553 50.37 31.88 -13.37
C ASP A 553 49.14 31.06 -13.75
N LEU A 554 49.35 29.79 -14.07
CA LEU A 554 48.32 28.80 -14.32
C LEU A 554 48.60 27.58 -13.48
N ARG A 555 47.58 27.11 -12.75
CA ARG A 555 47.63 25.90 -11.94
C ARG A 555 46.46 25.00 -12.28
N GLN A 556 46.71 23.71 -12.30
CA GLN A 556 45.68 22.68 -12.32
C GLN A 556 45.95 21.69 -11.20
N GLN A 557 44.92 21.38 -10.42
CA GLN A 557 44.96 20.40 -9.35
C GLN A 557 43.89 19.34 -9.59
N TRP A 558 44.16 18.11 -9.17
CA TRP A 558 43.23 17.01 -9.23
C TRP A 558 43.46 16.08 -8.03
N GLY A 559 42.42 15.34 -7.66
CA GLY A 559 42.47 14.47 -6.51
C GLY A 559 41.13 13.84 -6.21
N SER A 560 40.96 13.41 -4.97
CA SER A 560 39.66 12.97 -4.46
C SER A 560 39.50 13.43 -3.03
N THR A 561 38.27 13.55 -2.55
CA THR A 561 37.93 13.76 -1.14
C THR A 561 36.94 12.70 -0.68
N ARG A 562 36.95 12.32 0.59
CA ARG A 562 35.93 11.44 1.17
C ARG A 562 34.99 12.24 2.06
N LEU A 563 33.75 12.35 1.61
CA LEU A 563 32.64 12.92 2.36
C LEU A 563 31.82 11.79 3.02
N PRO A 564 30.91 12.10 3.95
CA PRO A 564 30.08 11.08 4.61
C PRO A 564 29.30 10.17 3.66
N ASN A 565 28.83 10.73 2.53
CA ASN A 565 28.07 9.99 1.53
C ASN A 565 28.93 9.08 0.65
N ASP A 566 30.09 9.55 0.19
CA ASP A 566 31.03 8.78 -0.61
C ASP A 566 32.33 9.56 -0.89
N ARG A 567 33.20 8.98 -1.71
CA ARG A 567 34.31 9.67 -2.37
C ARG A 567 33.81 10.55 -3.53
N PHE A 568 34.34 11.77 -3.59
CA PHE A 568 34.22 12.71 -4.69
C PHE A 568 35.55 12.86 -5.40
N ASP A 569 35.53 12.91 -6.73
CA ASP A 569 36.70 13.31 -7.52
C ASP A 569 36.74 14.83 -7.61
N ILE A 570 37.92 15.41 -7.36
CA ILE A 570 38.15 16.86 -7.34
C ILE A 570 38.99 17.26 -8.55
N GLN A 571 38.60 18.38 -9.18
CA GLN A 571 39.39 19.09 -10.17
C GLN A 571 39.34 20.59 -9.87
N GLU A 572 40.50 21.25 -9.84
CA GLU A 572 40.62 22.69 -9.61
C GLU A 572 41.54 23.29 -10.69
N ARG A 573 41.21 24.49 -11.15
CA ARG A 573 41.99 25.26 -12.10
C ARG A 573 42.08 26.69 -11.59
N HIS A 574 43.29 27.23 -11.57
CA HIS A 574 43.53 28.60 -11.12
C HIS A 574 44.35 29.34 -12.17
N GLY A 575 43.94 30.56 -12.47
CA GLY A 575 44.72 31.51 -13.24
C GLY A 575 44.96 32.76 -12.42
N ALA A 576 46.19 33.26 -12.40
CA ALA A 576 46.53 34.50 -11.71
C ALA A 576 47.35 35.45 -12.57
N LEU A 577 47.09 36.74 -12.41
CA LEU A 577 47.86 37.83 -12.96
C LEU A 577 48.32 38.70 -11.81
N GLY A 578 49.59 39.08 -11.78
CA GLY A 578 50.09 39.89 -10.69
C GLY A 578 51.26 40.77 -11.05
N ILE A 579 51.55 41.67 -10.12
CA ILE A 579 52.68 42.58 -10.17
C ILE A 579 53.36 42.62 -8.81
N ASP A 580 54.69 42.57 -8.81
CA ASP A 580 55.49 42.85 -7.63
C ASP A 580 56.52 43.95 -7.87
N PHE A 581 56.83 44.64 -6.79
CA PHE A 581 57.76 45.75 -6.72
C PHE A 581 58.83 45.47 -5.69
N ARG A 582 60.08 45.54 -6.13
CA ARG A 582 61.23 45.43 -5.25
C ARG A 582 61.45 46.74 -4.48
N LEU A 583 61.18 46.71 -3.18
CA LEU A 583 61.36 47.85 -2.27
C LEU A 583 62.84 48.07 -1.94
N SER A 584 63.59 46.98 -1.78
CA SER A 584 65.03 47.00 -1.52
C SER A 584 65.69 45.74 -2.09
N GLN A 585 67.01 45.63 -1.99
CA GLN A 585 67.72 44.39 -2.31
C GLN A 585 67.30 43.18 -1.45
N HIS A 586 66.55 43.40 -0.38
CA HIS A 586 66.10 42.38 0.56
C HIS A 586 64.58 42.26 0.67
N GLY A 587 63.79 43.02 -0.10
CA GLY A 587 62.36 43.12 0.16
C GLY A 587 61.52 43.44 -1.08
N MET A 588 60.37 42.78 -1.15
CA MET A 588 59.41 42.85 -2.25
C MET A 588 57.99 42.92 -1.70
N VAL A 589 57.13 43.67 -2.37
CA VAL A 589 55.68 43.69 -2.13
C VAL A 589 54.98 43.42 -3.46
N GLY A 590 53.89 42.68 -3.43
CA GLY A 590 53.12 42.41 -4.64
C GLY A 590 51.62 42.31 -4.38
N ALA A 591 50.89 42.35 -5.48
CA ALA A 591 49.46 42.11 -5.51
C ALA A 591 49.13 41.26 -6.73
N ALA A 592 48.13 40.39 -6.56
CA ALA A 592 47.65 39.52 -7.61
C ALA A 592 46.13 39.52 -7.65
N PHE A 593 45.62 39.20 -8.83
CA PHE A 593 44.23 38.94 -9.07
C PHE A 593 44.12 37.55 -9.71
N SER A 594 43.21 36.72 -9.21
CA SER A 594 43.06 35.34 -9.67
C SER A 594 41.61 34.99 -9.95
N PHE A 595 41.43 34.12 -10.95
CA PHE A 595 40.20 33.42 -11.24
C PHE A 595 40.42 31.94 -11.00
N SER A 596 39.44 31.28 -10.39
CA SER A 596 39.45 29.83 -10.18
C SER A 596 38.15 29.20 -10.68
N ASP A 597 38.27 28.01 -11.23
CA ASP A 597 37.19 27.10 -11.63
C ASP A 597 37.44 25.77 -10.92
N TYR A 598 36.45 25.25 -10.22
CA TYR A 598 36.61 24.02 -9.46
C TYR A 598 35.35 23.17 -9.46
N GLY A 599 35.56 21.87 -9.39
CA GLY A 599 34.49 20.88 -9.42
C GLY A 599 34.80 19.70 -8.50
N ALA A 600 33.76 19.20 -7.86
CA ALA A 600 33.74 17.93 -7.16
C ALA A 600 32.55 17.11 -7.66
N GLY A 601 32.77 15.84 -8.00
CA GLY A 601 31.68 14.98 -8.50
C GLY A 601 31.76 13.54 -8.02
N ARG A 602 30.58 12.90 -7.94
CA ARG A 602 30.38 11.46 -7.80
C ARG A 602 29.07 11.08 -8.49
N ASP A 603 28.75 9.79 -8.61
CA ASP A 603 27.59 9.27 -9.35
C ASP A 603 26.26 10.02 -9.12
N GLY A 604 26.00 11.04 -9.95
CA GLY A 604 24.79 11.89 -9.94
C GLY A 604 24.82 13.10 -8.99
N SER A 605 25.83 13.25 -8.13
CA SER A 605 26.03 14.45 -7.30
C SER A 605 27.23 15.26 -7.78
N HIS A 606 27.05 16.56 -7.97
CA HIS A 606 28.12 17.46 -8.42
C HIS A 606 28.06 18.78 -7.68
N VAL A 607 29.23 19.33 -7.39
CA VAL A 607 29.44 20.69 -6.91
C VAL A 607 30.40 21.35 -7.88
N GLN A 608 29.96 22.43 -8.52
CA GLN A 608 30.79 23.29 -9.36
C GLN A 608 30.91 24.62 -8.68
N GLY A 609 32.01 25.33 -8.91
CA GLY A 609 32.06 26.71 -8.50
C GLY A 609 33.20 27.49 -9.11
N GLU A 610 33.07 28.80 -8.97
CA GLU A 610 33.96 29.80 -9.52
C GLU A 610 34.39 30.74 -8.40
N ALA A 611 35.64 31.20 -8.43
CA ALA A 611 36.11 32.21 -7.50
C ALA A 611 36.89 33.32 -8.17
N VAL A 612 36.75 34.51 -7.59
CA VAL A 612 37.58 35.67 -7.86
C VAL A 612 38.36 36.01 -6.61
N THR A 613 39.68 36.08 -6.69
CA THR A 613 40.55 36.34 -5.53
C THR A 613 41.41 37.58 -5.74
N LEU A 614 41.43 38.44 -4.72
CA LEU A 614 42.39 39.53 -4.59
C LEU A 614 43.43 39.19 -3.53
N LEU A 615 44.70 39.17 -3.92
CA LEU A 615 45.84 38.77 -3.09
C LEU A 615 46.81 39.94 -2.91
N GLY A 616 47.28 40.15 -1.68
CA GLY A 616 48.42 40.99 -1.36
C GLY A 616 49.49 40.20 -0.61
N TYR A 617 50.76 40.43 -0.93
CA TYR A 617 51.87 39.71 -0.29
C TYR A 617 53.13 40.56 -0.12
N VAL A 618 53.96 40.14 0.83
CA VAL A 618 55.28 40.69 1.11
C VAL A 618 56.29 39.56 1.22
N SER A 619 57.49 39.78 0.71
CA SER A 619 58.61 38.85 0.83
C SER A 619 59.87 39.61 1.25
N LEU A 620 60.62 39.02 2.18
CA LEU A 620 61.87 39.52 2.73
C LEU A 620 62.93 38.43 2.65
N ALA A 621 64.12 38.76 2.18
CA ALA A 621 65.26 37.84 2.10
C ALA A 621 66.54 38.58 2.48
N LYS A 622 67.20 38.14 3.55
CA LYS A 622 68.44 38.75 4.05
C LYS A 622 69.37 37.68 4.60
N ASP A 623 70.62 37.69 4.13
CA ASP A 623 71.62 36.69 4.47
C ASP A 623 71.07 35.29 4.16
N SER A 624 71.16 34.35 5.11
CA SER A 624 70.56 33.02 4.96
C SER A 624 69.04 33.00 5.21
N TRP A 625 68.45 34.04 5.77
CA TRP A 625 67.05 34.00 6.20
C TRP A 625 66.11 34.60 5.17
N TYR A 626 64.91 34.03 5.07
CA TYR A 626 63.83 34.64 4.32
C TYR A 626 62.50 34.46 5.05
N GLY A 627 61.56 35.32 4.73
CA GLY A 627 60.19 35.23 5.20
C GLY A 627 59.25 35.88 4.21
N GLN A 628 58.04 35.35 4.12
CA GLN A 628 56.98 35.89 3.28
C GLN A 628 55.66 35.78 4.03
N ALA A 629 54.75 36.70 3.72
CA ALA A 629 53.40 36.68 4.25
C ALA A 629 52.42 37.16 3.19
N TYR A 630 51.21 36.66 3.26
CA TYR A 630 50.13 37.05 2.36
C TYR A 630 48.80 37.17 3.09
N ALA A 631 47.90 37.91 2.46
CA ALA A 631 46.48 37.93 2.79
C ALA A 631 45.68 38.02 1.48
N ALA A 632 44.59 37.27 1.40
CA ALA A 632 43.70 37.27 0.26
C ALA A 632 42.23 37.33 0.70
N ASN A 633 41.40 37.88 -0.18
CA ASN A 633 39.96 37.82 -0.07
C ASN A 633 39.42 37.23 -1.38
N SER A 634 38.58 36.22 -1.28
CA SER A 634 37.95 35.53 -2.40
C SER A 634 36.44 35.64 -2.30
N TRP A 635 35.80 35.88 -3.44
CA TRP A 635 34.35 35.76 -3.62
C TRP A 635 34.10 34.49 -4.42
N LEU A 636 33.25 33.61 -3.89
CA LEU A 636 32.99 32.29 -4.43
C LEU A 636 31.50 32.16 -4.77
N ASP A 637 31.22 31.50 -5.88
CA ASP A 637 29.87 31.12 -6.32
C ASP A 637 29.87 29.62 -6.62
N PHE A 638 28.86 28.91 -6.14
CA PHE A 638 28.76 27.46 -6.25
C PHE A 638 27.39 27.03 -6.79
N ASP A 639 27.40 26.08 -7.73
CA ASP A 639 26.23 25.35 -8.17
C ASP A 639 26.30 23.90 -7.65
N LEU A 640 25.25 23.46 -6.98
CA LEU A 640 25.14 22.13 -6.38
C LEU A 640 24.05 21.32 -7.05
N SER A 641 24.31 20.03 -7.21
CA SER A 641 23.34 19.00 -7.54
C SER A 641 23.55 17.81 -6.61
N ARG A 642 22.51 17.43 -5.87
CA ARG A 642 22.51 16.32 -4.93
C ARG A 642 21.59 15.23 -5.43
N ARG A 643 22.16 14.04 -5.63
CA ARG A 643 21.38 12.85 -5.99
C ARG A 643 20.59 12.34 -4.79
N LEU A 644 19.29 12.17 -5.00
CA LEU A 644 18.34 11.60 -4.06
C LEU A 644 17.91 10.20 -4.53
N VAL A 645 17.97 9.24 -3.61
CA VAL A 645 17.48 7.87 -3.85
C VAL A 645 16.13 7.74 -3.14
N VAL A 646 15.10 8.23 -3.81
CA VAL A 646 13.75 8.40 -3.25
C VAL A 646 12.75 7.76 -4.22
N ARG A 647 11.95 6.81 -3.72
CA ARG A 647 11.06 5.95 -4.55
C ARG A 647 11.85 5.04 -5.51
N ASP A 648 11.23 4.60 -6.60
CA ASP A 648 11.87 3.80 -7.66
C ASP A 648 12.64 4.69 -8.67
N ALA A 649 12.69 6.00 -8.42
CA ALA A 649 13.33 6.98 -9.28
C ALA A 649 14.57 7.59 -8.60
N ILE A 650 15.45 8.15 -9.43
CA ILE A 650 16.52 9.03 -8.96
C ILE A 650 16.03 10.45 -9.14
N ASP A 651 15.98 11.20 -8.05
CA ASP A 651 15.67 12.64 -8.06
C ASP A 651 16.96 13.46 -7.87
N VAL A 652 16.93 14.74 -8.21
CA VAL A 652 18.07 15.65 -8.11
C VAL A 652 17.64 16.98 -7.51
N ALA A 653 18.15 17.26 -6.32
CA ALA A 653 17.98 18.54 -5.65
C ALA A 653 19.12 19.49 -6.07
N GLN A 654 18.81 20.74 -6.39
CA GLN A 654 19.76 21.72 -6.92
C GLN A 654 19.77 23.03 -6.13
N ALA A 655 20.93 23.67 -5.98
CA ALA A 655 21.04 24.98 -5.31
C ALA A 655 22.20 25.81 -5.86
N GLY A 656 22.08 27.13 -5.77
CA GLY A 656 23.18 28.09 -5.92
C GLY A 656 23.60 28.64 -4.55
N VAL A 657 24.89 28.77 -4.30
CA VAL A 657 25.45 29.18 -3.00
C VAL A 657 26.58 30.18 -3.18
N GLU A 658 26.41 31.36 -2.61
CA GLU A 658 27.46 32.37 -2.53
C GLU A 658 28.30 32.18 -1.25
N ALA A 659 29.59 32.51 -1.33
CA ALA A 659 30.48 32.51 -0.18
C ALA A 659 31.58 33.57 -0.25
N ASP A 660 32.04 34.03 0.91
CA ASP A 660 33.23 34.88 1.06
C ASP A 660 34.33 34.14 1.81
N GLN A 661 35.58 34.26 1.35
CA GLN A 661 36.72 33.61 1.99
C GLN A 661 37.87 34.58 2.24
N PHE A 662 38.32 34.62 3.48
CA PHE A 662 39.57 35.25 3.86
C PHE A 662 40.65 34.19 4.02
N SER A 663 41.83 34.42 3.43
CA SER A 663 43.01 33.60 3.67
C SER A 663 44.21 34.45 4.04
N ALA A 664 45.05 33.90 4.91
CA ALA A 664 46.30 34.52 5.30
C ALA A 664 47.31 33.45 5.63
N GLY A 665 48.57 33.73 5.35
CA GLY A 665 49.63 32.80 5.68
C GLY A 665 50.98 33.47 5.75
N PHE A 666 51.92 32.77 6.35
CA PHE A 666 53.32 33.16 6.32
C PHE A 666 54.22 31.93 6.25
N GLU A 667 55.40 32.13 5.66
CA GLU A 667 56.45 31.13 5.57
C GLU A 667 57.76 31.80 5.98
N ILE A 668 58.57 31.10 6.77
CA ILE A 668 59.90 31.53 7.19
C ILE A 668 60.86 30.36 6.96
N GLY A 669 62.05 30.64 6.43
CA GLY A 669 63.07 29.63 6.24
C GLY A 669 64.48 30.18 6.27
N ALA A 670 65.45 29.27 6.28
CA ALA A 670 66.86 29.59 6.24
C ALA A 670 67.60 28.78 5.16
N ALA A 671 68.13 29.41 4.13
CA ALA A 671 68.90 28.79 3.07
C ALA A 671 70.41 28.79 3.40
N MET A 672 70.98 27.60 3.54
CA MET A 672 72.43 27.39 3.63
C MET A 672 72.97 27.20 2.22
N ASP A 673 73.75 28.16 1.74
CA ASP A 673 74.39 28.10 0.43
C ASP A 673 75.60 27.13 0.46
N LEU A 674 75.53 26.07 -0.34
CA LEU A 674 76.57 25.06 -0.54
C LEU A 674 77.17 25.15 -1.96
N GLY A 675 77.12 26.33 -2.58
CA GLY A 675 77.66 26.63 -3.90
C GLY A 675 76.61 26.53 -4.99
N ALA A 676 76.55 25.39 -5.69
CA ALA A 676 75.55 25.17 -6.75
C ALA A 676 74.19 24.74 -6.20
N VAL A 677 74.10 24.46 -4.90
CA VAL A 677 72.91 23.98 -4.21
C VAL A 677 72.76 24.75 -2.91
N SER A 678 71.54 25.13 -2.55
CA SER A 678 71.17 25.59 -1.21
C SER A 678 70.18 24.64 -0.57
N VAL A 679 70.32 24.43 0.74
CA VAL A 679 69.41 23.58 1.52
C VAL A 679 69.01 24.28 2.80
N GLY A 680 67.78 24.06 3.27
CA GLY A 680 67.28 24.84 4.39
C GLY A 680 65.99 24.33 5.02
N PRO A 681 65.79 24.50 6.33
CA PRO A 681 64.48 24.28 6.94
C PRO A 681 63.47 25.34 6.51
N VAL A 682 62.20 24.96 6.49
CA VAL A 682 61.04 25.82 6.20
C VAL A 682 59.97 25.59 7.26
N PHE A 683 59.39 26.68 7.75
CA PHE A 683 58.22 26.66 8.62
C PHE A 683 57.11 27.47 7.96
N GLN A 684 55.90 26.93 7.94
CA GLN A 684 54.74 27.55 7.30
C GLN A 684 53.53 27.56 8.23
N VAL A 685 52.73 28.61 8.14
CA VAL A 685 51.39 28.65 8.72
C VAL A 685 50.45 29.22 7.66
N GLN A 686 49.33 28.53 7.43
CA GLN A 686 48.30 28.93 6.50
C GLN A 686 46.96 28.88 7.23
N HIS A 687 46.15 29.92 7.09
CA HIS A 687 44.82 30.00 7.67
C HIS A 687 43.83 30.45 6.59
N GLY A 688 42.75 29.71 6.45
CA GLY A 688 41.61 30.09 5.62
C GLY A 688 40.34 30.08 6.45
N ARG A 689 39.47 31.05 6.23
CA ARG A 689 38.09 31.07 6.75
C ARG A 689 37.15 31.41 5.61
N ALA A 690 36.20 30.52 5.34
CA ALA A 690 35.10 30.72 4.41
C ALA A 690 33.79 30.90 5.18
N ARG A 691 32.93 31.81 4.73
CA ARG A 691 31.55 31.95 5.15
C ARG A 691 30.66 31.63 3.98
N PHE A 692 29.80 30.63 4.14
CA PHE A 692 28.79 30.21 3.18
C PHE A 692 27.44 30.76 3.60
N ASP A 693 26.71 31.34 2.64
CA ASP A 693 25.36 31.80 2.87
C ASP A 693 24.39 30.62 3.05
N SER A 694 23.25 30.88 3.69
CA SER A 694 22.16 29.89 3.75
C SER A 694 21.55 29.71 2.37
N TYR A 695 21.10 28.49 2.07
CA TYR A 695 20.44 28.20 0.80
C TYR A 695 19.35 27.14 0.98
N THR A 696 18.45 27.08 0.00
CA THR A 696 17.42 26.05 -0.09
C THR A 696 17.56 25.38 -1.44
N GLU A 697 17.61 24.06 -1.44
CA GLU A 697 17.62 23.27 -2.65
C GLU A 697 16.24 23.29 -3.33
N GLN A 698 16.20 22.96 -4.61
CA GLN A 698 14.99 22.92 -5.43
C GLN A 698 15.05 21.73 -6.37
N GLY A 699 13.90 21.13 -6.64
CA GLY A 699 13.72 20.15 -7.71
C GLY A 699 13.26 18.78 -7.24
N SER A 700 13.33 18.51 -5.93
CA SER A 700 12.97 17.21 -5.33
C SER A 700 11.84 17.28 -4.30
N GLY A 701 11.11 18.39 -4.25
CA GLY A 701 9.87 18.53 -3.49
C GLY A 701 10.11 18.39 -1.98
N ALA A 702 9.43 17.46 -1.33
CA ALA A 702 9.54 17.26 0.13
C ALA A 702 10.96 16.90 0.61
N PHE A 703 11.88 16.52 -0.29
CA PHE A 703 13.27 16.17 0.00
C PHE A 703 14.28 17.28 -0.29
N ASP A 704 13.83 18.42 -0.81
CA ASP A 704 14.66 19.63 -0.91
C ASP A 704 15.11 20.03 0.50
N ALA A 705 16.40 20.30 0.69
CA ALA A 705 16.92 20.68 2.00
C ALA A 705 17.12 22.19 2.12
N HIS A 706 16.76 22.75 3.27
CA HIS A 706 17.22 24.07 3.69
C HIS A 706 18.49 23.90 4.52
N LEU A 707 19.56 24.57 4.14
CA LEU A 707 20.80 24.60 4.90
C LEU A 707 21.05 25.99 5.48
N ALA A 708 21.31 26.04 6.77
CA ALA A 708 21.69 27.26 7.45
C ALA A 708 23.09 27.73 7.00
N GLY A 709 23.28 29.06 6.96
CA GLY A 709 24.59 29.64 6.68
C GLY A 709 25.61 29.21 7.73
N ARG A 710 26.87 29.04 7.30
CA ARG A 710 27.92 28.42 8.13
C ARG A 710 29.29 29.01 7.84
N ASP A 711 30.15 28.99 8.86
CA ASP A 711 31.57 29.28 8.72
C ASP A 711 32.37 27.96 8.67
N ALA A 712 33.42 27.93 7.86
CA ALA A 712 34.42 26.86 7.85
C ALA A 712 35.82 27.48 7.94
N ASP A 713 36.68 26.91 8.78
CA ASP A 713 38.08 27.33 8.91
C ASP A 713 39.06 26.14 8.81
N GLU A 714 40.21 26.39 8.20
CA GLU A 714 41.35 25.46 8.12
C GLU A 714 42.59 26.21 8.58
N THR A 715 43.38 25.61 9.47
CA THR A 715 44.68 26.18 9.89
C THR A 715 45.75 25.11 9.75
N LEU A 716 46.60 25.25 8.75
CA LEU A 716 47.70 24.33 8.50
C LEU A 716 49.00 24.88 9.07
N VAL A 717 49.71 24.05 9.84
CA VAL A 717 51.06 24.33 10.32
C VAL A 717 52.03 23.34 9.69
N GLY A 718 52.97 23.86 8.90
CA GLY A 718 53.94 23.09 8.14
C GLY A 718 55.36 23.21 8.71
N LEU A 719 56.09 22.10 8.74
CA LEU A 719 57.54 22.06 8.96
C LEU A 719 58.18 21.19 7.89
N GLY A 720 59.22 21.70 7.22
CA GLY A 720 59.82 21.03 6.09
C GLY A 720 61.26 21.42 5.81
N GLY A 721 61.73 20.97 4.67
CA GLY A 721 63.02 21.32 4.11
C GLY A 721 62.89 21.67 2.62
N ARG A 722 63.69 22.65 2.18
CA ARG A 722 63.78 23.09 0.80
C ARG A 722 65.19 22.87 0.27
N VAL A 723 65.28 22.47 -1.00
CA VAL A 723 66.51 22.31 -1.76
C VAL A 723 66.36 23.11 -3.05
N ASP A 724 67.29 24.01 -3.32
CA ASP A 724 67.37 24.74 -4.57
C ASP A 724 68.72 24.46 -5.23
N GLY A 725 68.76 24.22 -6.54
CA GLY A 725 69.98 23.96 -7.30
C GLY A 725 70.04 24.83 -8.54
N ARG A 726 71.20 25.39 -8.86
CA ARG A 726 71.37 26.26 -10.04
C ARG A 726 72.40 25.70 -11.01
N HIS A 727 72.06 25.70 -12.29
CA HIS A 727 72.94 25.23 -13.36
C HIS A 727 72.89 26.15 -14.57
N ALA A 728 74.05 26.67 -14.97
CA ALA A 728 74.16 27.47 -16.19
C ALA A 728 74.11 26.56 -17.42
N THR A 729 73.26 26.90 -18.39
CA THR A 729 73.08 26.18 -19.65
C THR A 729 73.26 27.13 -20.83
N ALA A 730 73.31 26.58 -22.05
CA ALA A 730 73.29 27.39 -23.27
C ALA A 730 71.99 28.20 -23.46
N LEU A 731 70.92 27.81 -22.77
CA LEU A 731 69.60 28.45 -22.84
C LEU A 731 69.36 29.48 -21.74
N GLY A 732 70.30 29.66 -20.80
CA GLY A 732 70.14 30.51 -19.62
C GLY A 732 70.48 29.78 -18.31
N VAL A 733 70.04 30.34 -17.18
CA VAL A 733 70.18 29.67 -15.87
C VAL A 733 68.98 28.76 -15.65
N LEU A 734 69.24 27.47 -15.47
CA LEU A 734 68.26 26.49 -15.04
C LEU A 734 68.30 26.39 -13.51
N GLU A 735 67.16 26.42 -12.86
CA GLU A 735 67.05 26.21 -11.43
C GLU A 735 66.11 25.05 -11.15
N LEU A 736 66.56 24.12 -10.31
CA LEU A 736 65.76 23.02 -9.78
C LEU A 736 65.38 23.37 -8.35
N GLN A 737 64.11 23.24 -8.01
CA GLN A 737 63.58 23.51 -6.69
C GLN A 737 62.84 22.27 -6.19
N SER A 738 63.00 21.95 -4.92
CA SER A 738 62.23 20.90 -4.26
C SER A 738 61.93 21.31 -2.83
N GLU A 739 60.71 21.06 -2.39
CA GLU A 739 60.30 21.24 -1.00
C GLU A 739 59.55 20.03 -0.50
N LEU A 740 59.93 19.53 0.66
CA LEU A 740 59.23 18.47 1.38
C LEU A 740 58.80 19.01 2.73
N GLY A 741 57.49 19.07 2.97
CA GLY A 741 56.90 19.52 4.22
C GLY A 741 56.01 18.47 4.86
N TRP A 742 55.98 18.45 6.19
CA TRP A 742 54.93 17.82 6.98
C TRP A 742 53.98 18.91 7.48
N TYR A 743 52.70 18.75 7.21
CA TYR A 743 51.63 19.67 7.58
C TYR A 743 50.71 19.02 8.61
N GLN A 744 50.33 19.80 9.61
CA GLN A 744 49.35 19.45 10.62
C GLN A 744 48.17 20.42 10.51
N ASP A 745 46.95 19.89 10.40
CA ASP A 745 45.73 20.68 10.58
C ASP A 745 45.51 20.92 12.09
N MET A 746 45.31 22.18 12.43
CA MET A 746 45.09 22.70 13.77
C MET A 746 43.67 23.26 13.95
N SER A 747 42.81 23.13 12.92
CA SER A 747 41.40 23.55 12.99
C SER A 747 40.61 22.67 13.96
N ALA A 748 39.48 23.18 14.45
CA ALA A 748 38.62 22.45 15.40
C ALA A 748 37.88 21.26 14.76
N GLY A 749 38.13 20.96 13.49
CA GLY A 749 37.79 19.70 12.81
C GLY A 749 36.33 19.54 12.37
N ASN A 750 35.37 20.29 12.93
CA ASN A 750 33.94 20.06 12.68
C ASN A 750 33.22 21.35 12.32
N ALA A 751 33.21 21.72 11.04
CA ALA A 751 32.20 22.64 10.54
C ALA A 751 30.82 22.00 10.83
N LEU A 752 30.05 22.60 11.73
CA LEU A 752 28.69 22.17 12.04
C LEU A 752 27.77 22.78 10.99
N ALA A 753 27.12 21.94 10.20
CA ALA A 753 26.01 22.35 9.36
C ALA A 753 24.70 21.82 9.96
N TYR A 754 23.66 22.63 9.83
CA TYR A 754 22.30 22.26 10.22
C TYR A 754 21.42 22.34 8.98
N ALA A 755 20.56 21.35 8.84
CA ALA A 755 19.59 21.28 7.77
C ALA A 755 18.22 20.86 8.29
N ASP A 756 17.20 21.23 7.54
CA ASP A 756 15.86 20.68 7.61
C ASP A 756 15.39 20.36 6.17
N LEU A 757 14.35 19.54 6.05
CA LEU A 757 13.79 19.18 4.75
C LEU A 757 12.53 20.01 4.50
N GLU A 758 12.25 20.37 3.25
CA GLU A 758 11.08 21.16 2.86
C GLU A 758 9.77 20.48 3.30
N GLY A 759 9.72 19.14 3.24
CA GLY A 759 8.58 18.38 3.76
C GLY A 759 8.51 18.33 5.29
N ALA A 760 9.57 18.70 6.00
CA ALA A 760 9.65 18.62 7.45
C ALA A 760 10.45 19.80 8.04
N PRO A 761 9.98 21.06 7.90
CA PRO A 761 10.74 22.25 8.31
C PRO A 761 10.96 22.34 9.82
N SER A 762 10.17 21.60 10.62
CA SER A 762 10.40 21.47 12.08
C SER A 762 11.42 20.39 12.45
N ALA A 763 11.84 19.54 11.49
CA ALA A 763 12.74 18.42 11.68
C ALA A 763 14.20 18.84 11.41
N GLN A 764 14.72 19.79 12.18
CA GLN A 764 16.12 20.19 12.04
C GLN A 764 17.07 19.08 12.53
N PHE A 765 18.09 18.77 11.74
CA PHE A 765 19.15 17.83 12.06
C PHE A 765 20.54 18.41 11.77
N GLN A 766 21.55 17.85 12.43
CA GLN A 766 22.94 18.15 12.15
C GLN A 766 23.40 17.35 10.93
N VAL A 767 24.04 18.01 9.98
CA VAL A 767 24.73 17.36 8.85
C VAL A 767 26.16 17.08 9.30
N PRO A 768 26.54 15.80 9.53
CA PRO A 768 27.89 15.48 9.96
C PRO A 768 28.88 15.77 8.83
N ASN A 769 30.04 16.34 9.15
CA ASN A 769 31.18 16.41 8.24
C ASN A 769 32.12 15.22 8.53
N THR A 770 32.88 14.77 7.53
CA THR A 770 34.04 13.93 7.78
C THR A 770 35.20 14.78 8.28
N SER A 771 35.87 14.33 9.34
CA SER A 771 37.07 15.00 9.85
C SER A 771 38.12 15.10 8.74
N HIS A 772 38.83 16.22 8.70
CA HIS A 772 40.03 16.36 7.89
C HIS A 772 41.09 15.35 8.37
N ASP A 773 41.97 14.88 7.47
CA ASP A 773 43.15 14.16 7.92
C ASP A 773 44.05 15.13 8.69
N ASP A 774 44.28 14.85 9.97
CA ASP A 774 45.01 15.73 10.90
C ASP A 774 46.43 16.07 10.43
N GLY A 775 47.07 15.22 9.61
CA GLY A 775 48.40 15.52 9.10
C GLY A 775 48.79 14.79 7.82
N PHE A 776 49.65 15.43 7.03
CA PHE A 776 50.09 14.92 5.73
C PHE A 776 51.48 15.43 5.34
N ALA A 777 52.15 14.72 4.45
CA ALA A 777 53.36 15.20 3.80
C ALA A 777 53.04 15.80 2.44
N ALA A 778 53.69 16.89 2.04
CA ALA A 778 53.58 17.43 0.69
C ALA A 778 54.97 17.57 0.06
N LEU A 779 55.07 17.23 -1.21
CA LEU A 779 56.26 17.40 -2.04
C LEU A 779 55.96 18.37 -3.17
N ASP A 780 56.75 19.43 -3.28
CA ASP A 780 56.83 20.28 -4.46
C ASP A 780 58.14 20.02 -5.21
N LEU A 781 58.06 19.89 -6.53
CA LEU A 781 59.18 19.74 -7.45
C LEU A 781 59.04 20.76 -8.58
N GLY A 782 59.92 21.75 -8.61
CA GLY A 782 59.92 22.84 -9.58
C GLY A 782 61.17 22.89 -10.45
N VAL A 783 61.01 23.32 -11.70
CA VAL A 783 62.11 23.71 -12.58
C VAL A 783 61.82 25.09 -13.15
N SER A 784 62.78 26.01 -13.03
CA SER A 784 62.71 27.33 -13.64
C SER A 784 63.84 27.56 -14.66
N LEU A 785 63.53 28.26 -15.75
CA LEU A 785 64.47 28.69 -16.77
C LEU A 785 64.48 30.22 -16.80
N LYS A 786 65.68 30.78 -16.67
CA LYS A 786 65.97 32.21 -16.80
C LYS A 786 66.74 32.44 -18.10
N PRO A 787 66.06 32.55 -19.26
CA PRO A 787 66.73 32.70 -20.55
C PRO A 787 67.49 34.02 -20.70
N ASN A 788 67.12 35.02 -19.90
CA ASN A 788 67.81 36.29 -19.76
C ASN A 788 67.52 36.86 -18.36
N ALA A 789 68.12 38.01 -18.03
CA ALA A 789 67.94 38.67 -16.73
C ALA A 789 66.51 39.18 -16.45
N LEU A 790 65.65 39.23 -17.48
CA LEU A 790 64.32 39.83 -17.39
C LEU A 790 63.19 38.81 -17.38
N THR A 791 63.41 37.58 -17.85
CA THR A 791 62.32 36.60 -18.06
C THR A 791 62.59 35.36 -17.24
N VAL A 792 61.55 34.84 -16.58
CA VAL A 792 61.58 33.54 -15.90
C VAL A 792 60.36 32.73 -16.32
N ILE A 793 60.59 31.48 -16.69
CA ILE A 793 59.55 30.49 -16.97
C ILE A 793 59.73 29.36 -15.95
N ALA A 794 58.72 29.06 -15.16
CA ALA A 794 58.78 28.02 -14.14
C ALA A 794 57.65 27.02 -14.33
N VAL A 795 57.95 25.74 -14.10
CA VAL A 795 56.98 24.65 -14.05
C VAL A 795 57.20 23.91 -12.74
N SER A 796 56.13 23.65 -11.98
CA SER A 796 56.21 22.81 -10.78
C SER A 796 55.13 21.74 -10.76
N LEU A 797 55.41 20.68 -10.01
CA LEU A 797 54.52 19.58 -9.70
C LEU A 797 54.41 19.47 -8.18
N ASN A 798 53.19 19.40 -7.67
CA ASN A 798 52.94 19.22 -6.24
C ASN A 798 52.15 17.93 -5.98
N ALA A 799 52.43 17.26 -4.87
CA ALA A 799 51.72 16.05 -4.46
C ALA A 799 51.63 15.93 -2.93
N ASP A 800 50.44 15.60 -2.44
CA ASP A 800 50.17 15.28 -1.05
C ASP A 800 50.25 13.76 -0.82
N PHE A 801 50.86 13.35 0.29
CA PHE A 801 51.03 11.97 0.73
C PHE A 801 50.52 11.80 2.15
N GLY A 802 49.93 10.63 2.43
CA GLY A 802 49.40 10.32 3.76
C GLY A 802 48.00 10.88 4.03
N ARG A 803 47.40 11.63 3.09
CA ARG A 803 45.97 11.97 3.12
C ARG A 803 45.14 10.78 2.66
N GLY A 804 44.62 10.00 3.59
CA GLY A 804 43.75 8.86 3.32
C GLY A 804 42.37 9.29 2.79
N SER A 805 41.88 10.45 3.19
CA SER A 805 40.61 11.00 2.73
C SER A 805 40.77 11.93 1.52
N ASP A 806 41.89 12.66 1.42
CA ASP A 806 42.03 13.79 0.48
C ASP A 806 43.34 13.85 -0.34
N PRO A 807 43.73 12.80 -1.09
CA PRO A 807 44.95 12.86 -1.91
C PRO A 807 44.81 13.96 -2.99
N ARG A 808 45.87 14.77 -3.14
CA ARG A 808 45.93 15.86 -4.12
C ARG A 808 47.22 15.85 -4.90
N HIS A 809 47.11 16.17 -6.19
CA HIS A 809 48.22 16.34 -7.11
C HIS A 809 47.97 17.59 -7.95
N GLY A 810 49.02 18.28 -8.35
CA GLY A 810 48.88 19.44 -9.20
C GLY A 810 50.10 19.72 -10.04
N ALA A 811 49.88 20.57 -11.03
CA ALA A 811 50.89 21.13 -11.90
C ALA A 811 50.67 22.64 -12.03
N GLN A 812 51.77 23.39 -12.08
CA GLN A 812 51.75 24.84 -12.18
C GLN A 812 52.73 25.31 -13.25
N LEU A 813 52.35 26.35 -13.98
CA LEU A 813 53.15 27.06 -14.97
C LEU A 813 53.14 28.55 -14.62
N SER A 814 54.31 29.14 -14.46
CA SER A 814 54.47 30.56 -14.19
C SER A 814 55.39 31.20 -15.22
N ILE A 815 54.99 32.37 -15.72
CA ILE A 815 55.79 33.20 -16.61
C ILE A 815 55.87 34.59 -16.00
N SER A 816 57.09 35.08 -15.77
CA SER A 816 57.29 36.41 -15.22
C SER A 816 58.31 37.22 -16.01
N ARG A 817 58.07 38.54 -16.07
CA ARG A 817 58.93 39.48 -16.78
C ARG A 817 59.17 40.73 -15.95
N ARG A 818 60.45 41.06 -15.79
CA ARG A 818 60.94 42.30 -15.19
C ARG A 818 60.97 43.40 -16.26
N PHE A 819 60.48 44.58 -15.92
CA PHE A 819 60.51 45.80 -16.75
C PHE A 819 61.43 46.83 -16.12
#